data_AF-A0AAC9BGA8-F1
#
_entry.id   AF-A0AAC9BGA8-F1
#
_cell.length_a   1.000
_cell.length_b   1.000
_cell.length_c   1.000
_cell.angle_alpha   90.00
_cell.angle_beta   90.00
_cell.angle_gamma   90.00
#
_symmetry.space_group_name_H-M   'P 1'
#
loop_
_entity.id
_entity.type
_entity.pdbx_description
1 polymer ?
#
loop_
_entity_poly.entity_id
_entity_poly.type
_entity_poly.pdbx_seq_one_letter_code
_entity_poly.pdbx_strand_id
1 'polypeptide(L)'
;MAATAIALATATLVAGCGGGSDSGSSSSTGGIATPASASLTGTAATGSALANANVVVTDSTGNSPCVETGITTTALGTYTCTLKSGETAPFFVVVTDPTGNTAPLASVTTTTPPAGTPLTLNATPLTTAILAQLAPDGNPLTLVNAKTVDAAALKAVTANVVAQLASVLSAIGAPANYDPFATSITAATSSGVGNTADQILDVVTVSKNPATGQLQLATVDGTPVPLATATGGGSALPAPALNVSSLPQGAQALANALTACFALPTSKRVLGTDFTLPATQGGPKVTSLAPACQNIASDPSNAGGIAFLHNGYAFGQWLFGLLNSDTMTGAKFNVPEVMAFYPAGSPSSPTYDQAVLNVKYVDINGNPGNVIVLARYIASGTSSAHPSNWWVVGNQQPVEVIDRLQVRRVEQVNPSFAGTSANSNSYSHFQTGIQFWINAMGPGSVNSNGNLNFARVTGPGLPTSGLVYIAPTGDSNEPTQQYMDVSNKFGTVPATTRCSNGGTATYNCPNFWFARTVGLTGSAATTLAAPRSDFSNPVWAQASDTLDSTPVSKGARYKVELFYGSQTTPDRIYYKTLLTDLVQATQAVNLPWNTPGSQTLAGLNPSNSGTNGVLSSLAVDWAQNPSAQQISSAAVTVDLKGTYSASTNVARGATSVVIGLPNSQQVPALTSSGTRSVLFNYRMLDNSLKSAVYTYN
;
A
#
# COMPACT_ATOMS: atom_id res chain seq x y z
N MET A 1 27.95 51.09 4.66
CA MET A 1 28.44 51.61 5.96
C MET A 1 27.90 50.69 7.05
N ALA A 2 28.78 50.31 7.99
CA ALA A 2 28.60 49.44 9.15
C ALA A 2 28.26 47.94 8.88
N ALA A 3 29.31 47.13 8.90
CA ALA A 3 29.28 45.68 9.03
C ALA A 3 29.38 45.29 10.51
N THR A 4 28.74 44.19 10.93
CA THR A 4 29.13 43.46 12.15
C THR A 4 28.81 41.97 11.98
N ALA A 5 29.88 41.16 11.97
CA ALA A 5 29.86 39.72 12.06
C ALA A 5 30.03 39.31 13.54
N ILE A 6 29.36 38.24 13.97
CA ILE A 6 29.63 37.59 15.26
C ILE A 6 29.88 36.11 15.01
N ALA A 7 31.08 35.69 15.40
CA ALA A 7 31.63 34.34 15.41
C ALA A 7 31.07 33.53 16.58
N LEU A 8 30.94 32.20 16.42
CA LEU A 8 30.78 31.26 17.52
C LEU A 8 31.95 30.26 17.53
N ALA A 9 32.52 30.10 18.72
CA ALA A 9 33.80 29.47 19.01
C ALA A 9 33.74 27.93 19.10
N THR A 10 34.81 27.31 18.62
CA THR A 10 35.27 25.95 18.92
C THR A 10 36.03 25.89 20.26
N ALA A 11 35.82 24.83 21.05
CA ALA A 11 36.86 23.93 21.58
C ALA A 11 36.36 23.08 22.76
N THR A 12 36.67 21.77 22.76
CA THR A 12 37.49 21.15 23.82
C THR A 12 37.99 19.77 23.41
N LEU A 13 39.31 19.61 23.47
CA LEU A 13 40.07 18.36 23.39
C LEU A 13 40.11 17.66 24.75
N VAL A 14 40.33 16.35 24.74
CA VAL A 14 41.26 15.71 25.69
C VAL A 14 42.23 14.84 24.87
N ALA A 15 43.51 15.23 24.90
CA ALA A 15 44.66 14.44 24.44
C ALA A 15 45.50 14.10 25.67
N GLY A 16 45.82 12.81 25.83
CA GLY A 16 46.86 12.33 26.75
C GLY A 16 48.21 12.34 26.05
N CYS A 17 49.21 12.86 26.75
CA CYS A 17 50.57 13.15 26.29
C CYS A 17 51.55 12.00 26.59
N GLY A 18 52.61 11.91 25.78
CA GLY A 18 53.85 11.15 26.00
C GLY A 18 54.32 10.54 24.69
N GLY A 19 55.38 10.96 24.00
CA GLY A 19 56.57 11.73 24.38
C GLY A 19 57.81 10.89 24.04
N GLY A 20 58.60 11.30 23.04
CA GLY A 20 59.90 10.67 22.73
C GLY A 20 60.30 10.78 21.26
N SER A 21 61.19 11.71 20.96
CA SER A 21 61.89 11.82 19.67
C SER A 21 63.13 10.93 19.70
N ASP A 22 63.31 10.05 18.71
CA ASP A 22 64.63 9.51 18.35
C ASP A 22 64.68 9.18 16.85
N SER A 23 65.83 9.50 16.27
CA SER A 23 66.14 9.37 14.85
C SER A 23 66.67 7.96 14.58
N GLY A 24 66.02 7.17 13.72
CA GLY A 24 66.44 5.80 13.45
C GLY A 24 65.92 5.25 12.12
N SER A 25 66.85 4.83 11.28
CA SER A 25 66.67 4.28 9.93
C SER A 25 65.68 3.11 9.83
N SER A 26 65.01 3.08 8.67
CA SER A 26 64.53 1.89 7.93
C SER A 26 64.41 0.55 8.68
N SER A 27 63.17 0.09 8.88
CA SER A 27 62.86 -1.33 8.72
C SER A 27 61.39 -1.54 8.33
N SER A 28 61.21 -2.28 7.25
CA SER A 28 59.95 -2.72 6.68
C SER A 28 59.27 -3.75 7.60
N THR A 29 58.04 -3.47 8.03
CA THR A 29 57.14 -4.50 8.55
C THR A 29 55.82 -4.38 7.80
N GLY A 30 55.56 -5.36 6.93
CA GLY A 30 54.34 -5.46 6.13
C GLY A 30 53.12 -5.58 7.03
N GLY A 31 52.26 -4.56 6.98
CA GLY A 31 50.89 -4.69 7.46
C GLY A 31 50.17 -5.70 6.58
N ILE A 32 49.70 -6.79 7.18
CA ILE A 32 48.78 -7.71 6.53
C ILE A 32 47.49 -6.92 6.30
N ALA A 33 47.30 -6.41 5.08
CA ALA A 33 46.01 -5.88 4.66
C ALA A 33 45.00 -7.03 4.74
N THR A 34 43.96 -6.88 5.57
CA THR A 34 42.81 -7.79 5.56
C THR A 34 42.27 -7.86 4.13
N PRO A 35 42.18 -9.06 3.51
CA PRO A 35 41.70 -9.19 2.14
C PRO A 35 40.33 -8.55 2.00
N ALA A 36 40.16 -7.70 0.98
CA ALA A 36 38.88 -7.08 0.71
C ALA A 36 37.87 -8.16 0.30
N SER A 37 36.72 -8.22 0.97
CA SER A 37 35.68 -9.22 0.68
C SER A 37 35.02 -8.95 -0.67
N ALA A 38 34.59 -10.00 -1.36
CA ALA A 38 33.66 -9.87 -2.49
C ALA A 38 32.25 -9.56 -1.97
N SER A 39 31.49 -8.72 -2.67
CA SER A 39 30.13 -8.36 -2.22
C SER A 39 29.16 -8.13 -3.38
N LEU A 40 27.89 -8.37 -3.08
CA LEU A 40 26.75 -7.98 -3.90
C LEU A 40 26.09 -6.78 -3.24
N THR A 41 25.81 -5.74 -4.03
CA THR A 41 25.04 -4.57 -3.58
C THR A 41 23.89 -4.35 -4.54
N GLY A 42 22.75 -3.87 -4.08
CA GLY A 42 21.61 -3.64 -4.97
C GLY A 42 20.58 -2.71 -4.40
N THR A 43 19.66 -2.27 -5.26
CA THR A 43 18.46 -1.52 -4.86
C THR A 43 17.22 -2.35 -5.19
N ALA A 44 16.29 -2.45 -4.25
CA ALA A 44 14.96 -3.00 -4.48
C ALA A 44 13.93 -1.87 -4.57
N ALA A 45 13.25 -1.76 -5.71
CA ALA A 45 12.32 -0.67 -5.98
C ALA A 45 11.26 -1.04 -7.03
N THR A 46 10.09 -0.41 -6.94
CA THR A 46 8.95 -0.54 -7.87
C THR A 46 8.56 0.79 -8.52
N GLY A 47 9.50 1.74 -8.61
CA GLY A 47 9.24 3.18 -8.83
C GLY A 47 9.33 3.99 -7.53
N SER A 48 9.39 3.30 -6.40
CA SER A 48 9.85 3.85 -5.13
C SER A 48 10.64 2.79 -4.40
N ALA A 49 11.55 3.21 -3.52
CA ALA A 49 12.34 2.32 -2.69
C ALA A 49 11.44 1.38 -1.87
N LEU A 50 11.67 0.07 -1.97
CA LEU A 50 11.10 -0.90 -1.05
C LEU A 50 11.90 -0.87 0.25
N ALA A 51 11.44 -0.10 1.23
CA ALA A 51 12.12 0.02 2.52
C ALA A 51 11.80 -1.15 3.47
N ASN A 52 12.80 -1.55 4.27
CA ASN A 52 12.69 -2.62 5.27
C ASN A 52 12.23 -3.98 4.70
N ALA A 53 12.47 -4.21 3.42
CA ALA A 53 12.12 -5.44 2.74
C ALA A 53 13.13 -6.52 3.04
N ASN A 54 12.64 -7.72 3.33
CA ASN A 54 13.50 -8.87 3.60
C ASN A 54 14.19 -9.30 2.31
N VAL A 55 15.51 -9.42 2.36
CA VAL A 55 16.35 -9.83 1.24
C VAL A 55 16.93 -11.20 1.56
N VAL A 56 16.58 -12.18 0.74
CA VAL A 56 17.15 -13.53 0.79
C VAL A 56 18.07 -13.69 -0.41
N VAL A 57 19.33 -14.04 -0.13
CA VAL A 57 20.29 -14.41 -1.17
C VAL A 57 20.59 -15.89 -1.03
N THR A 58 20.58 -16.61 -2.15
CA THR A 58 20.86 -18.06 -2.20
C THR A 58 21.84 -18.37 -3.32
N ASP A 59 22.74 -19.32 -3.07
CA ASP A 59 23.63 -19.89 -4.07
C ASP A 59 22.96 -21.06 -4.83
N SER A 60 23.71 -21.70 -5.72
CA SER A 60 23.25 -22.89 -6.46
C SER A 60 22.94 -24.10 -5.57
N THR A 61 23.45 -24.15 -4.34
CA THR A 61 23.18 -25.22 -3.37
C THR A 61 21.95 -24.92 -2.50
N GLY A 62 21.51 -23.65 -2.46
CA GLY A 62 20.41 -23.12 -1.66
C GLY A 62 20.82 -22.66 -0.28
N ASN A 63 22.12 -22.53 -0.04
CA ASN A 63 22.66 -21.93 1.17
C ASN A 63 22.74 -20.41 0.99
N SER A 64 22.73 -19.68 2.10
CA SER A 64 23.02 -18.25 2.07
C SER A 64 24.51 -18.05 1.83
N PRO A 65 24.93 -17.39 0.72
CA PRO A 65 26.33 -17.07 0.47
C PRO A 65 26.79 -15.86 1.29
N CYS A 66 25.87 -15.17 1.98
CA CYS A 66 26.17 -13.95 2.71
C CYS A 66 26.72 -14.24 4.11
N VAL A 67 27.64 -13.39 4.56
CA VAL A 67 28.11 -13.34 5.96
C VAL A 67 27.00 -12.84 6.88
N GLU A 68 26.20 -11.89 6.40
CA GLU A 68 25.09 -11.29 7.14
C GLU A 68 23.91 -12.25 7.30
N THR A 69 23.22 -12.17 8.44
CA THR A 69 21.96 -12.87 8.71
C THR A 69 20.80 -11.87 8.75
N GLY A 70 19.69 -12.16 8.06
CA GLY A 70 18.49 -11.31 8.09
C GLY A 70 18.68 -9.96 7.39
N ILE A 71 19.14 -9.99 6.14
CA ILE A 71 19.38 -8.78 5.34
C ILE A 71 18.04 -8.08 5.07
N THR A 72 17.99 -6.78 5.33
CA THR A 72 16.85 -5.93 4.98
C THR A 72 17.30 -4.74 4.16
N THR A 73 16.44 -4.26 3.27
CA THR A 73 16.70 -3.02 2.54
C THR A 73 16.64 -1.78 3.45
N THR A 74 17.44 -0.77 3.13
CA THR A 74 17.40 0.53 3.80
C THR A 74 16.14 1.33 3.42
N ALA A 75 15.95 2.50 4.02
CA ALA A 75 14.90 3.45 3.60
C ALA A 75 14.98 3.87 2.12
N LEU A 76 16.17 3.75 1.50
CA LEU A 76 16.42 4.01 0.08
C LEU A 76 16.35 2.75 -0.77
N GLY A 77 15.91 1.62 -0.20
CA GLY A 77 15.77 0.35 -0.91
C GLY A 77 17.08 -0.40 -1.12
N THR A 78 18.21 0.14 -0.65
CA THR A 78 19.53 -0.47 -0.86
C THR A 78 19.77 -1.65 0.07
N TYR A 79 20.50 -2.65 -0.38
CA TYR A 79 20.97 -3.78 0.43
C TYR A 79 22.40 -4.20 0.05
N THR A 80 23.04 -4.93 0.96
CA THR A 80 24.39 -5.47 0.78
C THR A 80 24.42 -6.91 1.27
N CYS A 81 25.12 -7.77 0.53
CA CYS A 81 25.48 -9.13 0.92
C CYS A 81 26.99 -9.28 0.73
N THR A 82 27.73 -9.43 1.82
CA THR A 82 29.16 -9.75 1.77
C THR A 82 29.31 -11.25 1.57
N LEU A 83 29.98 -11.67 0.49
CA LEU A 83 30.12 -13.08 0.17
C LEU A 83 31.09 -13.76 1.13
N LYS A 84 30.74 -14.97 1.56
CA LYS A 84 31.67 -15.89 2.23
C LYS A 84 32.80 -16.26 1.27
N SER A 85 33.96 -16.60 1.84
CA SER A 85 35.10 -17.03 1.04
C SER A 85 34.78 -18.31 0.26
N GLY A 86 35.12 -18.33 -1.03
CA GLY A 86 34.93 -19.50 -1.90
C GLY A 86 33.55 -19.64 -2.54
N GLU A 87 32.61 -18.73 -2.24
CA GLU A 87 31.29 -18.72 -2.88
C GLU A 87 31.39 -18.47 -4.39
N THR A 88 30.55 -19.16 -5.16
CA THR A 88 30.53 -19.04 -6.63
C THR A 88 29.12 -18.86 -7.16
N ALA A 89 28.97 -17.99 -8.15
CA ALA A 89 27.70 -17.77 -8.83
C ALA A 89 27.21 -19.06 -9.55
N PRO A 90 25.90 -19.25 -9.76
CA PRO A 90 24.85 -18.23 -9.70
C PRO A 90 24.41 -17.87 -8.28
N PHE A 91 24.10 -16.58 -8.09
CA PHE A 91 23.47 -16.07 -6.87
C PHE A 91 22.08 -15.54 -7.21
N PHE A 92 21.08 -16.00 -6.49
CA PHE A 92 19.68 -15.60 -6.63
C PHE A 92 19.29 -14.70 -5.46
N VAL A 93 18.62 -13.59 -5.77
CA VAL A 93 18.08 -12.67 -4.78
C VAL A 93 16.55 -12.69 -4.86
N VAL A 94 15.91 -12.83 -3.71
CA VAL A 94 14.47 -12.60 -3.52
C VAL A 94 14.28 -11.50 -2.51
N VAL A 95 13.58 -10.45 -2.91
CA VAL A 95 13.17 -9.36 -2.03
C VAL A 95 11.68 -9.45 -1.79
N THR A 96 11.31 -9.65 -0.53
CA THR A 96 9.91 -9.73 -0.12
C THR A 96 9.49 -8.41 0.50
N ASP A 97 8.54 -7.74 -0.14
CA ASP A 97 7.88 -6.56 0.39
C ASP A 97 7.20 -6.94 1.71
N PRO A 98 7.59 -6.34 2.85
CA PRO A 98 7.03 -6.67 4.15
C PRO A 98 5.56 -6.24 4.23
N THR A 99 5.11 -5.40 3.29
CA THR A 99 3.71 -4.99 3.16
C THR A 99 2.87 -6.02 2.38
N GLY A 100 3.48 -6.90 1.60
CA GLY A 100 2.78 -7.86 0.75
C GLY A 100 2.05 -7.21 -0.44
N ASN A 101 2.30 -5.92 -0.68
CA ASN A 101 1.66 -5.15 -1.74
C ASN A 101 2.34 -5.40 -3.10
N THR A 102 3.63 -5.73 -3.05
CA THR A 102 4.40 -6.18 -4.20
C THR A 102 4.59 -7.69 -4.13
N ALA A 103 4.37 -8.38 -5.25
CA ALA A 103 4.84 -9.75 -5.38
C ALA A 103 6.37 -9.80 -5.13
N PRO A 104 6.92 -10.91 -4.62
CA PRO A 104 8.36 -11.01 -4.39
C PRO A 104 9.14 -10.62 -5.64
N LEU A 105 10.07 -9.67 -5.48
CA LEU A 105 10.96 -9.27 -6.56
C LEU A 105 12.12 -10.25 -6.62
N ALA A 106 12.49 -10.68 -7.82
CA ALA A 106 13.55 -11.65 -8.04
C ALA A 106 14.65 -11.06 -8.92
N SER A 107 15.88 -11.46 -8.64
CA SER A 107 17.07 -11.11 -9.41
C SER A 107 18.09 -12.24 -9.40
N VAL A 108 19.00 -12.27 -10.36
CA VAL A 108 20.05 -13.28 -10.45
C VAL A 108 21.31 -12.69 -11.06
N THR A 109 22.47 -13.17 -10.61
CA THR A 109 23.74 -12.99 -11.31
C THR A 109 24.39 -14.34 -11.57
N THR A 110 25.03 -14.49 -12.72
CA THR A 110 25.88 -15.65 -13.08
C THR A 110 27.37 -15.33 -12.93
N THR A 111 27.70 -14.17 -12.37
CA THR A 111 29.08 -13.68 -12.22
C THR A 111 29.41 -13.50 -10.74
N THR A 112 30.52 -14.09 -10.31
CA THR A 112 31.07 -13.86 -8.97
C THR A 112 31.84 -12.53 -8.94
N PRO A 113 31.52 -11.57 -8.04
CA PRO A 113 32.27 -10.33 -7.91
C PRO A 113 33.72 -10.58 -7.50
N PRO A 114 34.70 -9.84 -8.07
CA PRO A 114 36.05 -9.82 -7.53
C PRO A 114 36.09 -9.24 -6.10
N ALA A 115 37.06 -9.71 -5.32
CA ALA A 115 37.40 -9.16 -4.01
C ALA A 115 37.57 -7.63 -4.07
N GLY A 116 36.88 -6.90 -3.17
CA GLY A 116 36.97 -5.43 -3.07
C GLY A 116 36.23 -4.65 -4.16
N THR A 117 35.58 -5.32 -5.11
CA THR A 117 34.77 -4.68 -6.16
C THR A 117 33.33 -5.18 -6.08
N PRO A 118 32.43 -4.44 -5.40
CA PRO A 118 31.02 -4.84 -5.30
C PRO A 118 30.38 -4.98 -6.69
N LEU A 119 29.63 -6.06 -6.90
CA LEU A 119 28.78 -6.22 -8.07
C LEU A 119 27.38 -5.69 -7.76
N THR A 120 26.87 -4.80 -8.62
CA THR A 120 25.48 -4.36 -8.56
C THR A 120 24.54 -5.46 -9.03
N LEU A 121 23.51 -5.75 -8.23
CA LEU A 121 22.43 -6.66 -8.57
C LEU A 121 21.12 -6.07 -8.03
N ASN A 122 20.33 -5.39 -8.86
CA ASN A 122 19.06 -4.80 -8.44
C ASN A 122 17.91 -5.82 -8.44
N ALA A 123 16.88 -5.58 -7.64
CA ALA A 123 15.63 -6.36 -7.67
C ALA A 123 14.45 -5.43 -7.98
N THR A 124 13.92 -5.51 -9.20
CA THR A 124 12.85 -4.64 -9.70
C THR A 124 11.75 -5.46 -10.38
N PRO A 125 10.58 -4.88 -10.68
CA PRO A 125 9.58 -5.55 -11.53
C PRO A 125 10.17 -6.04 -12.86
N LEU A 126 11.12 -5.31 -13.44
CA LEU A 126 11.74 -5.66 -14.72
C LEU A 126 12.69 -6.85 -14.60
N THR A 127 13.56 -6.90 -13.57
CA THR A 127 14.42 -8.08 -13.35
C THR A 127 13.57 -9.32 -13.10
N THR A 128 12.50 -9.17 -12.32
CA THR A 128 11.56 -10.23 -11.98
C THR A 128 10.85 -10.77 -13.24
N ALA A 129 10.41 -9.88 -14.13
CA ALA A 129 9.77 -10.24 -15.38
C ALA A 129 10.72 -10.98 -16.34
N ILE A 130 11.99 -10.55 -16.40
CA ILE A 130 13.01 -11.21 -17.21
C ILE A 130 13.24 -12.66 -16.72
N LEU A 131 13.34 -12.87 -15.41
CA LEU A 131 13.47 -14.23 -14.87
C LEU A 131 12.23 -15.08 -15.11
N ALA A 132 11.06 -14.48 -15.05
CA ALA A 132 9.80 -15.17 -15.33
C ALA A 132 9.72 -15.65 -16.78
N GLN A 133 10.32 -14.94 -17.74
CA GLN A 133 10.41 -15.39 -19.14
C GLN A 133 11.32 -16.61 -19.36
N LEU A 134 12.23 -16.88 -18.40
CA LEU A 134 13.08 -18.07 -18.41
C LEU A 134 12.41 -19.26 -17.72
N ALA A 135 11.35 -19.03 -16.95
CA ALA A 135 10.62 -20.06 -16.24
C ALA A 135 9.53 -20.67 -17.14
N PRO A 136 9.42 -22.01 -17.23
CA PRO A 136 8.41 -22.68 -18.08
C PRO A 136 6.96 -22.32 -17.74
N ASP A 137 6.70 -21.94 -16.49
CA ASP A 137 5.39 -21.58 -15.93
C ASP A 137 5.17 -20.07 -15.82
N GLY A 138 6.11 -19.24 -16.29
CA GLY A 138 6.05 -17.79 -16.15
C GLY A 138 6.15 -17.30 -14.70
N ASN A 139 6.65 -18.13 -13.78
CA ASN A 139 6.89 -17.79 -12.38
C ASN A 139 8.40 -17.69 -12.09
N PRO A 140 8.92 -16.49 -11.79
CA PRO A 140 10.35 -16.31 -11.57
C PRO A 140 10.86 -17.09 -10.35
N LEU A 141 10.01 -17.35 -9.35
CA LEU A 141 10.39 -18.12 -8.17
C LEU A 141 10.63 -19.60 -8.49
N THR A 142 10.08 -20.11 -9.58
CA THR A 142 10.36 -21.48 -10.04
C THR A 142 11.83 -21.62 -10.43
N LEU A 143 12.40 -20.61 -11.09
CA LEU A 143 13.83 -20.56 -11.42
C LEU A 143 14.70 -20.43 -10.15
N VAL A 144 14.32 -19.52 -9.24
CA VAL A 144 15.01 -19.32 -7.95
C VAL A 144 15.03 -20.62 -7.14
N ASN A 145 13.89 -21.30 -7.02
CA ASN A 145 13.76 -22.55 -6.27
C ASN A 145 14.50 -23.71 -6.92
N ALA A 146 14.58 -23.73 -8.26
CA ALA A 146 15.41 -24.69 -9.00
C ALA A 146 16.91 -24.42 -8.81
N LYS A 147 17.30 -23.19 -8.42
CA LYS A 147 18.69 -22.77 -8.15
C LYS A 147 19.61 -22.89 -9.37
N THR A 148 19.02 -22.85 -10.55
CA THR A 148 19.73 -22.98 -11.83
C THR A 148 19.20 -21.95 -12.81
N VAL A 149 20.09 -21.33 -13.58
CA VAL A 149 19.73 -20.43 -14.66
C VAL A 149 20.63 -20.68 -15.87
N ASP A 150 20.05 -20.70 -17.07
CA ASP A 150 20.82 -20.70 -18.30
C ASP A 150 21.37 -19.29 -18.54
N ALA A 151 22.69 -19.14 -18.39
CA ALA A 151 23.39 -17.87 -18.54
C ALA A 151 23.27 -17.29 -19.97
N ALA A 152 23.24 -18.14 -21.00
CA ALA A 152 23.10 -17.71 -22.38
C ALA A 152 21.66 -17.23 -22.65
N ALA A 153 20.67 -17.97 -22.17
CA ALA A 153 19.27 -17.57 -22.26
C ALA A 153 19.01 -16.27 -21.50
N LEU A 154 19.54 -16.13 -20.27
CA LEU A 154 19.46 -14.90 -19.47
C LEU A 154 20.05 -13.70 -20.22
N LYS A 155 21.26 -13.84 -20.77
CA LYS A 155 21.89 -12.79 -21.55
C LYS A 155 21.05 -12.41 -22.78
N ALA A 156 20.49 -13.40 -23.49
CA ALA A 156 19.68 -13.18 -24.67
C ALA A 156 18.35 -12.47 -24.36
N VAL A 157 17.61 -12.92 -23.33
CA VAL A 157 16.36 -12.27 -22.95
C VAL A 157 16.60 -10.86 -22.42
N THR A 158 17.66 -10.62 -21.65
CA THR A 158 18.01 -9.28 -21.17
C THR A 158 18.31 -8.35 -22.34
N ALA A 159 19.12 -8.80 -23.32
CA ALA A 159 19.41 -8.01 -24.51
C ALA A 159 18.14 -7.69 -25.32
N ASN A 160 17.26 -8.67 -25.50
CA ASN A 160 16.01 -8.47 -26.24
C ASN A 160 15.06 -7.50 -25.51
N VAL A 161 14.92 -7.61 -24.19
CA VAL A 161 14.09 -6.68 -23.39
C VAL A 161 14.67 -5.26 -23.40
N VAL A 162 16.00 -5.10 -23.31
CA VAL A 162 16.65 -3.79 -23.44
C VAL A 162 16.42 -3.21 -24.85
N ALA A 163 16.44 -4.05 -25.90
CA ALA A 163 16.09 -3.61 -27.25
C ALA A 163 14.63 -3.16 -27.36
N GLN A 164 13.68 -3.84 -26.69
CA GLN A 164 12.29 -3.37 -26.62
C GLN A 164 12.17 -1.99 -25.96
N LEU A 165 13.04 -1.70 -24.99
CA LEU A 165 13.06 -0.45 -24.23
C LEU A 165 13.82 0.68 -24.93
N ALA A 166 14.47 0.45 -26.08
CA ALA A 166 15.42 1.40 -26.67
C ALA A 166 14.87 2.82 -26.85
N SER A 167 13.62 2.97 -27.34
CA SER A 167 12.98 4.27 -27.49
C SER A 167 12.66 4.94 -26.15
N VAL A 168 12.29 4.16 -25.14
CA VAL A 168 12.06 4.66 -23.77
C VAL A 168 13.37 5.14 -23.15
N LEU A 169 14.43 4.31 -23.23
CA LEU A 169 15.77 4.64 -22.74
C LEU A 169 16.32 5.92 -23.38
N SER A 170 16.12 6.08 -24.70
CA SER A 170 16.50 7.30 -25.40
C SER A 170 15.69 8.51 -24.95
N ALA A 171 14.39 8.36 -24.73
CA ALA A 171 13.52 9.48 -24.35
C ALA A 171 13.84 10.03 -22.95
N ILE A 172 14.26 9.17 -22.02
CA ILE A 172 14.64 9.56 -20.65
C ILE A 172 16.14 9.85 -20.49
N GLY A 173 16.95 9.63 -21.52
CA GLY A 173 18.41 9.84 -21.46
C GLY A 173 19.16 8.80 -20.61
N ALA A 174 18.71 7.55 -20.60
CA ALA A 174 19.40 6.46 -19.91
C ALA A 174 20.78 6.14 -20.54
N PRO A 175 21.72 5.54 -19.79
CA PRO A 175 23.03 5.17 -20.32
C PRO A 175 22.91 4.18 -21.47
N ALA A 176 23.78 4.30 -22.48
CA ALA A 176 23.76 3.42 -23.67
C ALA A 176 23.94 1.93 -23.35
N ASN A 177 24.57 1.62 -22.21
CA ASN A 177 24.80 0.27 -21.69
C ASN A 177 23.88 -0.08 -20.52
N TYR A 178 22.66 0.47 -20.50
CA TYR A 178 21.67 0.14 -19.47
C TYR A 178 21.46 -1.39 -19.38
N ASP A 179 21.59 -1.88 -18.16
CA ASP A 179 21.34 -3.26 -17.75
C ASP A 179 20.39 -3.23 -16.55
N PRO A 180 19.17 -3.80 -16.66
CA PRO A 180 18.20 -3.86 -15.56
C PRO A 180 18.74 -4.48 -14.26
N PHE A 181 19.70 -5.41 -14.37
CA PHE A 181 20.29 -6.10 -13.23
C PHE A 181 21.46 -5.30 -12.64
N ALA A 182 22.36 -4.79 -13.49
CA ALA A 182 23.68 -4.31 -13.06
C ALA A 182 23.85 -2.78 -13.09
N THR A 183 22.98 -2.02 -13.74
CA THR A 183 23.08 -0.55 -13.71
C THR A 183 22.66 -0.04 -12.34
N SER A 184 23.56 0.62 -11.63
CA SER A 184 23.27 1.16 -10.29
C SER A 184 22.03 2.04 -10.31
N ILE A 185 21.11 1.80 -9.37
CA ILE A 185 19.90 2.61 -9.18
C ILE A 185 20.11 3.49 -7.98
N THR A 186 20.05 4.80 -8.21
CA THR A 186 19.97 5.81 -7.15
C THR A 186 18.52 6.26 -7.07
N ALA A 187 17.80 5.76 -6.07
CA ALA A 187 16.39 6.08 -5.86
C ALA A 187 16.17 7.59 -5.69
N ALA A 188 15.06 8.09 -6.22
CA ALA A 188 14.67 9.48 -6.08
C ALA A 188 14.45 9.89 -4.62
N THR A 189 14.85 11.12 -4.30
CA THR A 189 14.71 11.75 -2.98
C THR A 189 14.04 13.11 -3.12
N SER A 190 13.61 13.74 -2.01
CA SER A 190 13.03 15.08 -2.07
C SER A 190 13.96 16.11 -2.73
N SER A 191 15.28 15.91 -2.69
CA SER A 191 16.28 16.80 -3.30
C SER A 191 16.76 16.40 -4.70
N GLY A 192 16.31 15.26 -5.25
CA GLY A 192 16.75 14.80 -6.57
C GLY A 192 15.87 13.73 -7.18
N VAL A 193 15.66 13.79 -8.49
CA VAL A 193 14.76 12.92 -9.29
C VAL A 193 15.25 11.48 -9.48
N GLY A 194 16.20 11.02 -8.66
CA GLY A 194 16.91 9.76 -8.89
C GLY A 194 17.83 9.84 -10.10
N ASN A 195 18.49 8.73 -10.43
CA ASN A 195 19.19 8.63 -11.71
C ASN A 195 18.25 8.09 -12.80
N THR A 196 18.69 8.13 -14.05
CA THR A 196 17.85 7.71 -15.19
C THR A 196 17.47 6.22 -15.15
N ALA A 197 18.22 5.38 -14.41
CA ALA A 197 17.85 3.99 -14.17
C ALA A 197 16.63 3.85 -13.23
N ASP A 198 16.49 4.73 -12.24
CA ASP A 198 15.32 4.82 -11.35
C ASP A 198 14.08 5.30 -12.12
N GLN A 199 14.25 6.31 -12.98
CA GLN A 199 13.17 6.90 -13.78
C GLN A 199 12.52 5.90 -14.76
N ILE A 200 13.22 4.81 -15.14
CA ILE A 200 12.63 3.71 -15.92
C ILE A 200 11.50 3.06 -15.14
N LEU A 201 11.66 2.89 -13.82
CA LEU A 201 10.67 2.26 -12.96
C LEU A 201 9.39 3.12 -12.81
N ASP A 202 9.49 4.42 -13.04
CA ASP A 202 8.36 5.35 -13.03
C ASP A 202 7.59 5.39 -14.34
N VAL A 203 8.25 5.05 -15.45
CA VAL A 203 7.70 5.18 -16.81
C VAL A 203 7.32 3.84 -17.41
N VAL A 204 7.95 2.73 -16.99
CA VAL A 204 7.72 1.39 -17.55
C VAL A 204 6.94 0.54 -16.56
N THR A 205 5.94 -0.17 -17.08
CA THR A 205 5.14 -1.12 -16.32
C THR A 205 5.29 -2.53 -16.88
N VAL A 206 5.26 -3.51 -15.97
CA VAL A 206 5.15 -4.92 -16.30
C VAL A 206 3.76 -5.38 -15.87
N SER A 207 3.08 -6.11 -16.74
CA SER A 207 1.76 -6.70 -16.45
C SER A 207 1.66 -8.12 -16.99
N LYS A 208 0.57 -8.82 -16.66
CA LYS A 208 0.20 -10.08 -17.30
C LYS A 208 -1.05 -9.87 -18.14
N ASN A 209 -1.06 -10.41 -19.35
CA ASN A 209 -2.26 -10.48 -20.16
C ASN A 209 -3.29 -11.35 -19.42
N PRO A 210 -4.48 -10.83 -19.09
CA PRO A 210 -5.46 -11.59 -18.30
C PRO A 210 -6.05 -12.79 -19.06
N ALA A 211 -6.02 -12.79 -20.40
CA ALA A 211 -6.55 -13.88 -21.22
C ALA A 211 -5.53 -14.99 -21.47
N THR A 212 -4.26 -14.64 -21.67
CA THR A 212 -3.21 -15.62 -22.03
C THR A 212 -2.22 -15.91 -20.90
N GLY A 213 -2.21 -15.11 -19.83
CA GLY A 213 -1.22 -15.18 -18.75
C GLY A 213 0.18 -14.68 -19.15
N GLN A 214 0.39 -14.31 -20.41
CA GLN A 214 1.68 -13.88 -20.94
C GLN A 214 2.13 -12.55 -20.32
N LEU A 215 3.43 -12.43 -20.00
CA LEU A 215 4.00 -11.17 -19.54
C LEU A 215 3.99 -10.11 -20.65
N GLN A 216 3.68 -8.89 -20.26
CA GLN A 216 3.62 -7.73 -21.12
C GLN A 216 4.40 -6.57 -20.52
N LEU A 217 4.94 -5.75 -21.41
CA LEU A 217 5.66 -4.53 -21.10
C LEU A 217 4.89 -3.35 -21.70
N ALA A 218 4.80 -2.24 -20.98
CA ALA A 218 4.19 -1.01 -21.48
C ALA A 218 4.94 0.20 -20.91
N THR A 219 4.86 1.35 -21.59
CA THR A 219 4.99 2.62 -20.87
C THR A 219 3.71 2.87 -20.07
N VAL A 220 3.75 3.68 -19.01
CA VAL A 220 2.57 3.98 -18.17
C VAL A 220 1.39 4.58 -18.96
N ASP A 221 1.68 5.22 -20.10
CA ASP A 221 0.72 5.79 -21.06
C ASP A 221 0.43 4.90 -22.28
N GLY A 222 1.15 3.78 -22.41
CA GLY A 222 1.18 2.97 -23.62
C GLY A 222 0.25 1.76 -23.59
N THR A 223 0.05 1.16 -24.76
CA THR A 223 -0.60 -0.16 -24.86
C THR A 223 0.42 -1.25 -24.55
N PRO A 224 0.09 -2.24 -23.70
CA PRO A 224 1.00 -3.33 -23.40
C PRO A 224 1.35 -4.16 -24.64
N VAL A 225 2.64 -4.41 -24.84
CA VAL A 225 3.17 -5.35 -25.84
C VAL A 225 3.68 -6.62 -25.15
N PRO A 226 3.67 -7.79 -25.80
CA PRO A 226 4.30 -8.98 -25.24
C PRO A 226 5.77 -8.72 -24.86
N LEU A 227 6.14 -9.14 -23.66
CA LEU A 227 7.54 -9.07 -23.21
C LEU A 227 8.39 -10.02 -24.06
N ALA A 228 9.59 -9.60 -24.43
CA ALA A 228 10.53 -10.41 -25.20
C ALA A 228 10.97 -11.66 -24.43
N THR A 229 11.40 -12.67 -25.18
CA THR A 229 11.92 -13.93 -24.65
C THR A 229 13.38 -14.10 -25.09
N ALA A 230 14.05 -15.17 -24.66
CA ALA A 230 15.41 -15.47 -25.11
C ALA A 230 15.52 -15.70 -26.63
N THR A 231 14.44 -16.13 -27.29
CA THR A 231 14.40 -16.48 -28.72
C THR A 231 13.57 -15.53 -29.58
N GLY A 232 12.76 -14.65 -28.98
CA GLY A 232 11.92 -13.68 -29.68
C GLY A 232 12.16 -12.26 -29.16
N GLY A 233 12.52 -11.34 -30.06
CA GLY A 233 12.87 -9.95 -29.72
C GLY A 233 11.71 -9.08 -29.19
N GLY A 234 10.47 -9.55 -29.28
CA GLY A 234 9.27 -8.79 -28.92
C GLY A 234 9.06 -7.55 -29.81
N SER A 235 8.05 -6.74 -29.49
CA SER A 235 7.83 -5.46 -30.16
C SER A 235 8.50 -4.33 -29.39
N ALA A 236 9.07 -3.36 -30.10
CA ALA A 236 9.62 -2.16 -29.48
C ALA A 236 8.50 -1.36 -28.81
N LEU A 237 8.77 -0.85 -27.60
CA LEU A 237 7.89 0.11 -26.96
C LEU A 237 8.03 1.48 -27.64
N PRO A 238 6.92 2.21 -27.82
CA PRO A 238 7.00 3.59 -28.24
C PRO A 238 7.73 4.42 -27.18
N ALA A 239 8.34 5.53 -27.60
CA ALA A 239 8.82 6.53 -26.64
C ALA A 239 7.63 7.06 -25.83
N PRO A 240 7.77 7.24 -24.50
CA PRO A 240 6.74 7.86 -23.68
C PRO A 240 6.50 9.29 -24.16
N ALA A 241 5.26 9.77 -24.05
CA ALA A 241 4.96 11.16 -24.34
C ALA A 241 5.72 12.10 -23.38
N LEU A 242 6.01 13.34 -23.80
CA LEU A 242 6.88 14.28 -23.05
C LEU A 242 6.36 14.60 -21.63
N ASN A 243 5.05 14.72 -21.50
CA ASN A 243 4.33 14.84 -20.23
C ASN A 243 4.60 13.64 -19.30
N VAL A 244 4.65 12.42 -19.84
CA VAL A 244 4.94 11.19 -19.09
C VAL A 244 6.40 11.14 -18.67
N SER A 245 7.34 11.46 -19.55
CA SER A 245 8.76 11.55 -19.19
C SER A 245 9.05 12.67 -18.17
N SER A 246 8.17 13.66 -18.03
CA SER A 246 8.27 14.72 -17.00
C SER A 246 7.66 14.34 -15.64
N LEU A 247 6.97 13.19 -15.53
CA LEU A 247 6.31 12.74 -14.30
C LEU A 247 7.27 12.57 -13.11
N PRO A 248 8.49 11.99 -13.27
CA PRO A 248 9.45 11.90 -12.15
C PRO A 248 9.80 13.27 -11.55
N GLN A 249 9.91 14.33 -12.38
CA GLN A 249 10.13 15.69 -11.90
C GLN A 249 8.92 16.22 -11.12
N GLY A 250 7.69 15.93 -11.56
CA GLY A 250 6.47 16.26 -10.82
C GLY A 250 6.38 15.55 -9.47
N ALA A 251 6.68 14.25 -9.43
CA ALA A 251 6.71 13.46 -8.21
C ALA A 251 7.76 14.02 -7.22
N GLN A 252 8.96 14.34 -7.70
CA GLN A 252 10.01 14.95 -6.87
C GLN A 252 9.63 16.34 -6.37
N ALA A 253 9.03 17.19 -7.20
CA ALA A 253 8.57 18.52 -6.80
C ALA A 253 7.53 18.43 -5.67
N LEU A 254 6.61 17.47 -5.73
CA LEU A 254 5.64 17.21 -4.67
C LEU A 254 6.31 16.78 -3.35
N ALA A 255 7.24 15.82 -3.39
CA ALA A 255 7.98 15.40 -2.20
C ALA A 255 8.79 16.53 -1.57
N ASN A 256 9.43 17.37 -2.41
CA ASN A 256 10.17 18.53 -1.96
C ASN A 256 9.26 19.55 -1.26
N ALA A 257 8.12 19.88 -1.89
CA ALA A 257 7.19 20.87 -1.35
C ALA A 257 6.56 20.40 -0.02
N LEU A 258 6.20 19.11 0.08
CA LEU A 258 5.74 18.52 1.35
C LEU A 258 6.84 18.54 2.41
N THR A 259 8.07 18.13 2.07
CA THR A 259 9.20 18.16 3.02
C THR A 259 9.50 19.57 3.52
N ALA A 260 9.46 20.57 2.64
CA ALA A 260 9.63 21.98 3.02
C ALA A 260 8.50 22.48 3.92
N CYS A 261 7.25 22.14 3.60
CA CYS A 261 6.10 22.49 4.42
C CYS A 261 6.17 21.89 5.83
N PHE A 262 6.49 20.60 5.92
CA PHE A 262 6.50 19.85 7.17
C PHE A 262 7.80 20.04 7.97
N ALA A 263 8.85 20.65 7.42
CA ALA A 263 9.99 21.13 8.19
C ALA A 263 9.59 22.22 9.22
N LEU A 264 8.48 22.93 8.98
CA LEU A 264 7.99 23.95 9.89
C LEU A 264 7.25 23.33 11.10
N PRO A 265 7.35 23.95 12.30
CA PRO A 265 6.48 23.62 13.42
C PRO A 265 5.01 23.95 13.07
N THR A 266 4.05 23.24 13.67
CA THR A 266 2.62 23.41 13.41
C THR A 266 2.17 24.87 13.49
N SER A 267 2.62 25.61 14.51
CA SER A 267 2.29 27.03 14.74
C SER A 267 2.83 28.01 13.68
N LYS A 268 3.76 27.56 12.82
CA LYS A 268 4.25 28.32 11.66
C LYS A 268 3.72 27.78 10.35
N ARG A 269 3.43 26.48 10.28
CA ARG A 269 2.85 25.80 9.11
C ARG A 269 1.40 26.20 8.87
N VAL A 270 0.59 26.19 9.93
CA VAL A 270 -0.85 26.49 9.93
C VAL A 270 -1.05 27.91 10.45
N LEU A 271 -1.56 28.80 9.58
CA LEU A 271 -1.77 30.22 9.91
C LEU A 271 -3.23 30.54 10.23
N GLY A 272 -4.17 29.66 9.87
CA GLY A 272 -5.59 29.82 10.14
C GLY A 272 -6.35 28.51 10.02
N THR A 273 -7.38 28.34 10.85
CA THR A 273 -8.28 27.18 10.85
C THR A 273 -9.72 27.62 10.98
N ASP A 274 -10.63 26.79 10.48
CA ASP A 274 -12.07 26.91 10.69
C ASP A 274 -12.61 25.56 11.15
N PHE A 275 -13.15 25.54 12.37
CA PHE A 275 -13.75 24.36 13.00
C PHE A 275 -15.29 24.37 12.95
N THR A 276 -15.89 25.40 12.35
CA THR A 276 -17.35 25.60 12.33
C THR A 276 -18.04 24.90 11.17
N LEU A 277 -17.27 24.44 10.18
CA LEU A 277 -17.79 23.72 9.03
C LEU A 277 -18.40 22.37 9.44
N PRO A 278 -19.66 22.08 9.06
CA PRO A 278 -20.28 20.80 9.36
C PRO A 278 -19.62 19.65 8.58
N ALA A 279 -19.81 18.41 9.06
CA ALA A 279 -19.29 17.21 8.41
C ALA A 279 -19.77 17.05 6.95
N THR A 280 -21.01 17.49 6.66
CA THR A 280 -21.61 17.50 5.33
C THR A 280 -20.89 18.43 4.33
N GLN A 281 -20.01 19.31 4.83
CA GLN A 281 -19.14 20.19 4.05
C GLN A 281 -17.65 19.82 4.20
N GLY A 282 -17.34 18.65 4.75
CA GLY A 282 -15.96 18.16 4.93
C GLY A 282 -15.34 18.45 6.28
N GLY A 283 -16.05 19.11 7.20
CA GLY A 283 -15.56 19.36 8.56
C GLY A 283 -14.41 20.38 8.64
N PRO A 284 -13.64 20.35 9.75
CA PRO A 284 -12.59 21.32 10.02
C PRO A 284 -11.58 21.50 8.87
N LYS A 285 -11.18 22.75 8.64
CA LYS A 285 -10.34 23.15 7.50
C LYS A 285 -9.18 24.03 7.95
N VAL A 286 -7.99 23.78 7.42
CA VAL A 286 -6.91 24.79 7.39
C VAL A 286 -7.23 25.80 6.31
N THR A 287 -7.43 27.06 6.69
CA THR A 287 -7.86 28.15 5.79
C THR A 287 -6.69 28.98 5.28
N SER A 288 -5.56 28.98 5.99
CA SER A 288 -4.35 29.69 5.59
C SER A 288 -3.09 28.90 5.99
N LEU A 289 -2.12 28.87 5.09
CA LEU A 289 -0.87 28.12 5.19
C LEU A 289 0.34 29.04 5.00
N ALA A 290 1.47 28.71 5.63
CA ALA A 290 2.73 29.39 5.35
C ALA A 290 3.17 29.26 3.89
N PRO A 291 3.98 30.20 3.37
CA PRO A 291 4.44 30.16 1.97
C PRO A 291 5.07 28.82 1.55
N ALA A 292 5.84 28.17 2.42
CA ALA A 292 6.45 26.85 2.13
C ALA A 292 5.43 25.70 1.97
N CYS A 293 4.17 25.92 2.33
CA CYS A 293 3.07 24.97 2.22
C CYS A 293 2.05 25.35 1.14
N GLN A 294 2.26 26.47 0.46
CA GLN A 294 1.43 26.91 -0.65
C GLN A 294 1.89 26.23 -1.94
N ASN A 295 1.02 26.24 -2.96
CA ASN A 295 1.28 25.67 -4.29
C ASN A 295 1.58 24.16 -4.32
N ILE A 296 1.40 23.42 -3.22
CA ILE A 296 1.48 21.94 -3.23
C ILE A 296 0.32 21.34 -4.03
N ALA A 297 -0.86 21.91 -3.86
CA ALA A 297 -2.07 21.49 -4.53
C ALA A 297 -2.58 22.59 -5.45
N SER A 298 -3.29 22.16 -6.48
CA SER A 298 -3.92 23.00 -7.49
C SER A 298 -4.96 23.93 -6.87
N ASP A 299 -4.99 25.16 -7.34
CA ASP A 299 -6.02 26.15 -7.02
C ASP A 299 -6.49 26.86 -8.29
N PRO A 300 -7.66 27.53 -8.28
CA PRO A 300 -8.23 28.15 -9.48
C PRO A 300 -7.38 29.24 -10.14
N SER A 301 -6.36 29.77 -9.46
CA SER A 301 -5.45 30.77 -10.02
C SER A 301 -4.38 30.19 -10.94
N ASN A 302 -4.17 28.87 -10.93
CA ASN A 302 -3.21 28.25 -11.84
C ASN A 302 -3.75 28.15 -13.28
N ALA A 303 -2.85 27.82 -14.22
CA ALA A 303 -3.18 27.75 -15.65
C ALA A 303 -4.30 26.74 -16.01
N GLY A 304 -4.58 25.76 -15.13
CA GLY A 304 -5.66 24.81 -15.33
C GLY A 304 -7.01 25.26 -14.81
N GLY A 305 -7.06 26.25 -13.91
CA GLY A 305 -8.29 26.71 -13.27
C GLY A 305 -8.97 25.65 -12.38
N ILE A 306 -8.23 24.65 -11.90
CA ILE A 306 -8.78 23.51 -11.15
C ILE A 306 -8.47 23.68 -9.67
N ALA A 307 -9.49 23.73 -8.82
CA ALA A 307 -9.26 23.63 -7.37
C ALA A 307 -8.99 22.17 -6.97
N PHE A 308 -8.13 21.96 -5.98
CA PHE A 308 -8.01 20.66 -5.34
C PHE A 308 -9.37 20.25 -4.76
N LEU A 309 -9.79 19.05 -5.13
CA LEU A 309 -10.94 18.37 -4.55
C LEU A 309 -10.65 16.87 -4.54
N HIS A 310 -10.66 16.27 -3.37
CA HIS A 310 -10.53 14.82 -3.22
C HIS A 310 -11.68 14.32 -2.36
N ASN A 311 -12.56 13.48 -2.90
CA ASN A 311 -13.67 12.90 -2.14
C ASN A 311 -14.54 13.98 -1.43
N GLY A 312 -14.76 15.12 -2.08
CA GLY A 312 -15.50 16.25 -1.54
C GLY A 312 -14.70 17.16 -0.59
N TYR A 313 -13.48 16.78 -0.21
CA TYR A 313 -12.62 17.58 0.67
C TYR A 313 -11.71 18.52 -0.11
N ALA A 314 -11.65 19.79 0.33
CA ALA A 314 -10.61 20.73 -0.11
C ALA A 314 -9.24 20.35 0.49
N PHE A 315 -8.15 20.88 -0.06
CA PHE A 315 -6.78 20.49 0.35
C PHE A 315 -6.53 20.61 1.86
N GLY A 316 -6.91 21.77 2.44
CA GLY A 316 -6.76 22.02 3.87
C GLY A 316 -7.68 21.20 4.78
N GLN A 317 -8.71 20.53 4.23
CA GLN A 317 -9.53 19.55 4.95
C GLN A 317 -8.93 18.15 4.80
N TRP A 318 -8.57 17.77 3.57
CA TRP A 318 -7.98 16.46 3.27
C TRP A 318 -6.71 16.19 4.08
N LEU A 319 -5.85 17.20 4.22
CA LEU A 319 -4.62 17.09 5.02
C LEU A 319 -4.76 17.66 6.44
N PHE A 320 -5.97 17.97 6.91
CA PHE A 320 -6.19 18.69 8.17
C PHE A 320 -5.43 18.07 9.34
N GLY A 321 -5.55 16.76 9.52
CA GLY A 321 -4.90 16.02 10.60
C GLY A 321 -3.36 16.00 10.49
N LEU A 322 -2.82 15.92 9.28
CA LEU A 322 -1.36 15.98 9.09
C LEU A 322 -0.84 17.40 9.35
N LEU A 323 -1.50 18.41 8.77
CA LEU A 323 -1.11 19.81 8.90
C LEU A 323 -1.13 20.28 10.36
N ASN A 324 -2.06 19.80 11.17
CA ASN A 324 -2.19 20.16 12.59
C ASN A 324 -1.43 19.22 13.56
N SER A 325 -0.76 18.18 13.08
CA SER A 325 -0.01 17.28 13.96
C SER A 325 1.41 17.78 14.23
N ASP A 326 1.77 17.90 15.51
CA ASP A 326 3.14 18.20 15.94
C ASP A 326 4.12 17.08 15.63
N THR A 327 3.66 15.82 15.59
CA THR A 327 4.53 14.69 15.20
C THR A 327 5.00 14.76 13.75
N MET A 328 4.31 15.57 12.93
CA MET A 328 4.68 15.77 11.54
C MET A 328 5.75 16.85 11.34
N THR A 329 6.14 17.58 12.39
CA THR A 329 7.23 18.55 12.28
C THR A 329 8.57 17.85 12.07
N GLY A 330 9.24 18.16 10.96
CA GLY A 330 10.47 17.49 10.53
C GLY A 330 10.24 16.18 9.77
N ALA A 331 8.98 15.81 9.48
CA ALA A 331 8.67 14.61 8.72
C ALA A 331 9.37 14.59 7.36
N LYS A 332 9.75 13.39 6.91
CA LYS A 332 10.44 13.15 5.64
C LYS A 332 9.48 12.49 4.67
N PHE A 333 9.36 13.05 3.46
CA PHE A 333 8.52 12.51 2.40
C PHE A 333 9.40 11.90 1.31
N ASN A 334 9.05 10.68 0.91
CA ASN A 334 9.68 10.03 -0.22
C ASN A 334 9.13 10.61 -1.53
N VAL A 335 9.88 10.45 -2.62
CA VAL A 335 9.34 10.67 -3.95
C VAL A 335 8.16 9.71 -4.16
N PRO A 336 6.98 10.21 -4.56
CA PRO A 336 5.78 9.41 -4.69
C PRO A 336 5.94 8.29 -5.72
N GLU A 337 5.42 7.12 -5.36
CA GLU A 337 5.28 6.00 -6.30
C GLU A 337 4.12 6.28 -7.27
N VAL A 338 4.34 6.06 -8.56
CA VAL A 338 3.28 6.12 -9.58
C VAL A 338 2.45 4.84 -9.51
N MET A 339 1.29 4.92 -8.85
CA MET A 339 0.40 3.77 -8.70
C MET A 339 -0.36 3.46 -9.99
N ALA A 340 -0.78 4.49 -10.72
CA ALA A 340 -1.55 4.35 -11.95
C ALA A 340 -1.40 5.61 -12.80
N PHE A 341 -1.56 5.45 -14.12
CA PHE A 341 -1.60 6.56 -15.07
C PHE A 341 -2.82 6.40 -15.99
N TYR A 342 -3.48 7.52 -16.28
CA TYR A 342 -4.60 7.58 -17.21
C TYR A 342 -4.33 8.67 -18.25
N PRO A 343 -4.07 8.29 -19.52
CA PRO A 343 -3.80 9.27 -20.55
C PRO A 343 -5.02 10.14 -20.84
N ALA A 344 -4.78 11.38 -21.26
CA ALA A 344 -5.82 12.26 -21.76
C ALA A 344 -6.57 11.61 -22.92
N GLY A 345 -7.89 11.77 -22.96
CA GLY A 345 -8.76 11.12 -23.94
C GLY A 345 -9.14 9.67 -23.60
N SER A 346 -8.60 9.09 -22.52
CA SER A 346 -9.05 7.77 -22.05
C SER A 346 -10.42 7.86 -21.35
N PRO A 347 -11.18 6.75 -21.28
CA PRO A 347 -12.45 6.70 -20.53
C PRO A 347 -12.30 7.02 -19.03
N SER A 348 -11.09 6.90 -18.47
CA SER A 348 -10.76 7.21 -17.07
C SER A 348 -10.33 8.67 -16.90
N SER A 349 -9.80 9.31 -17.95
CA SER A 349 -9.43 10.71 -17.94
C SER A 349 -9.63 11.36 -19.31
N PRO A 350 -10.82 11.91 -19.60
CA PRO A 350 -11.14 12.40 -20.94
C PRO A 350 -10.37 13.67 -21.32
N THR A 351 -9.89 14.46 -20.35
CA THR A 351 -9.36 15.82 -20.61
C THR A 351 -7.88 15.97 -20.32
N TYR A 352 -7.35 15.31 -19.29
CA TYR A 352 -5.99 15.53 -18.80
C TYR A 352 -5.26 14.21 -18.69
N ASP A 353 -3.93 14.22 -18.76
CA ASP A 353 -3.17 13.09 -18.23
C ASP A 353 -3.26 13.12 -16.71
N GLN A 354 -3.51 11.96 -16.12
CA GLN A 354 -3.64 11.80 -14.68
C GLN A 354 -2.67 10.76 -14.17
N ALA A 355 -2.04 11.04 -13.04
CA ALA A 355 -1.23 10.10 -12.29
C ALA A 355 -1.78 9.96 -10.87
N VAL A 356 -1.94 8.71 -10.40
CA VAL A 356 -2.22 8.43 -9.00
C VAL A 356 -0.88 8.23 -8.29
N LEU A 357 -0.61 9.07 -7.31
CA LEU A 357 0.68 9.15 -6.63
C LEU A 357 0.53 8.72 -5.17
N ASN A 358 1.36 7.79 -4.73
CA ASN A 358 1.43 7.37 -3.33
C ASN A 358 2.60 8.06 -2.63
N VAL A 359 2.30 9.10 -1.86
CA VAL A 359 3.32 9.85 -1.12
C VAL A 359 3.55 9.21 0.23
N LYS A 360 4.60 8.39 0.35
CA LYS A 360 5.03 7.79 1.61
C LYS A 360 5.83 8.80 2.43
N TYR A 361 5.69 8.75 3.75
CA TYR A 361 6.42 9.63 4.67
C TYR A 361 6.80 8.90 5.96
N VAL A 362 7.78 9.45 6.66
CA VAL A 362 8.16 9.06 8.02
C VAL A 362 8.07 10.30 8.90
N ASP A 363 7.33 10.21 10.00
CA ASP A 363 7.19 11.32 10.96
C ASP A 363 8.44 11.48 11.86
N ILE A 364 8.45 12.47 12.75
CA ILE A 364 9.63 12.76 13.60
C ILE A 364 10.00 11.61 14.54
N ASN A 365 9.04 10.73 14.85
CA ASN A 365 9.22 9.59 15.73
C ASN A 365 9.62 8.33 14.94
N GLY A 366 9.94 8.44 13.65
CA GLY A 366 10.32 7.30 12.81
C GLY A 366 9.12 6.50 12.30
N ASN A 367 7.90 7.03 12.41
CA ASN A 367 6.69 6.28 12.11
C ASN A 367 6.27 6.42 10.63
N PRO A 368 6.16 5.32 9.87
CA PRO A 368 5.87 5.37 8.43
C PRO A 368 4.37 5.52 8.16
N GLY A 369 3.98 6.45 7.29
CA GLY A 369 2.63 6.64 6.76
C GLY A 369 2.61 7.00 5.27
N ASN A 370 1.42 7.25 4.72
CA ASN A 370 1.29 7.69 3.34
C ASN A 370 0.04 8.54 3.11
N VAL A 371 0.03 9.25 1.98
CA VAL A 371 -1.16 9.90 1.40
C VAL A 371 -1.20 9.55 -0.08
N ILE A 372 -2.34 9.06 -0.56
CA ILE A 372 -2.57 8.83 -1.98
C ILE A 372 -3.30 10.02 -2.56
N VAL A 373 -2.75 10.62 -3.60
CA VAL A 373 -3.30 11.79 -4.28
C VAL A 373 -3.38 11.55 -5.79
N LEU A 374 -4.19 12.36 -6.46
CA LEU A 374 -4.26 12.37 -7.92
C LEU A 374 -3.67 13.68 -8.43
N ALA A 375 -2.72 13.56 -9.36
CA ALA A 375 -2.11 14.68 -10.07
C ALA A 375 -2.58 14.72 -11.52
N ARG A 376 -2.61 15.93 -12.10
CA ARG A 376 -2.91 16.18 -13.52
C ARG A 376 -1.76 16.92 -14.18
N TYR A 377 -1.49 16.59 -15.43
CA TYR A 377 -0.63 17.41 -16.26
C TYR A 377 -1.41 18.65 -16.72
N ILE A 378 -0.98 19.82 -16.27
CA ILE A 378 -1.53 21.13 -16.64
C ILE A 378 -0.48 21.83 -17.51
N ALA A 379 -0.78 21.98 -18.80
CA ALA A 379 0.09 22.69 -19.73
C ALA A 379 0.33 24.13 -19.25
N SER A 380 1.58 24.60 -19.33
CA SER A 380 1.99 25.90 -18.79
C SER A 380 1.67 26.09 -17.30
N GLY A 381 1.62 24.98 -16.55
CA GLY A 381 1.37 24.98 -15.11
C GLY A 381 2.61 25.29 -14.27
N THR A 382 3.80 25.38 -14.86
CA THR A 382 5.02 25.72 -14.13
C THR A 382 5.02 27.17 -13.64
N SER A 383 5.57 27.39 -12.46
CA SER A 383 5.88 28.72 -11.92
C SER A 383 7.16 28.66 -11.08
N SER A 384 7.66 29.82 -10.63
CA SER A 384 8.77 29.86 -9.67
C SER A 384 8.43 29.19 -8.33
N ALA A 385 7.14 29.14 -7.98
CA ALA A 385 6.65 28.50 -6.76
C ALA A 385 6.26 27.01 -6.96
N HIS A 386 6.11 26.56 -8.21
CA HIS A 386 5.77 25.18 -8.56
C HIS A 386 6.53 24.74 -9.84
N PRO A 387 7.69 24.08 -9.71
CA PRO A 387 8.60 23.81 -10.82
C PRO A 387 8.21 22.59 -11.68
N SER A 388 6.91 22.28 -11.80
CA SER A 388 6.39 21.19 -12.62
C SER A 388 5.05 21.53 -13.26
N ASN A 389 4.72 20.87 -14.37
CA ASN A 389 3.38 20.90 -14.96
C ASN A 389 2.42 19.91 -14.29
N TRP A 390 2.92 18.99 -13.46
CA TRP A 390 2.12 18.01 -12.73
C TRP A 390 1.61 18.61 -11.42
N TRP A 391 0.32 18.92 -11.37
CA TRP A 391 -0.33 19.52 -10.20
C TRP A 391 -1.19 18.52 -9.46
N VAL A 392 -1.11 18.50 -8.12
CA VAL A 392 -2.01 17.70 -7.29
C VAL A 392 -3.40 18.33 -7.28
N VAL A 393 -4.37 17.66 -7.91
CA VAL A 393 -5.76 18.15 -8.04
C VAL A 393 -6.75 17.35 -7.20
N GLY A 394 -6.37 16.17 -6.72
CA GLY A 394 -7.34 15.24 -6.13
C GLY A 394 -8.26 14.61 -7.17
N ASN A 395 -9.07 13.63 -6.76
CA ASN A 395 -9.86 12.82 -7.70
C ASN A 395 -11.10 13.53 -8.27
N GLN A 396 -11.35 14.78 -7.85
CA GLN A 396 -12.48 15.62 -8.28
C GLN A 396 -13.86 14.98 -8.00
N GLN A 397 -13.92 13.96 -7.13
CA GLN A 397 -15.18 13.35 -6.71
C GLN A 397 -15.82 14.23 -5.63
N PRO A 398 -17.14 14.46 -5.68
CA PRO A 398 -17.81 15.37 -4.76
C PRO A 398 -18.25 14.69 -3.45
N VAL A 399 -18.18 13.37 -3.37
CA VAL A 399 -18.58 12.57 -2.21
C VAL A 399 -17.44 11.65 -1.82
N GLU A 400 -17.28 11.42 -0.52
CA GLU A 400 -16.32 10.45 -0.02
C GLU A 400 -16.79 9.01 -0.29
N VAL A 401 -16.22 8.43 -1.35
CA VAL A 401 -16.33 7.01 -1.67
C VAL A 401 -14.94 6.44 -1.85
N ILE A 402 -14.65 5.36 -1.11
CA ILE A 402 -13.36 4.68 -1.17
C ILE A 402 -13.60 3.20 -1.44
N ASP A 403 -12.97 2.68 -2.48
CA ASP A 403 -12.89 1.26 -2.79
C ASP A 403 -11.56 0.70 -2.32
N ARG A 404 -11.61 -0.42 -1.58
CA ARG A 404 -10.41 -1.11 -1.08
C ARG A 404 -10.57 -2.61 -1.19
N LEU A 405 -9.63 -3.28 -1.85
CA LEU A 405 -9.56 -4.73 -1.78
C LEU A 405 -9.09 -5.14 -0.40
N GLN A 406 -9.66 -6.22 0.12
CA GLN A 406 -9.42 -6.64 1.49
C GLN A 406 -9.07 -8.11 1.60
N VAL A 407 -8.07 -8.41 2.43
CA VAL A 407 -7.75 -9.76 2.89
C VAL A 407 -7.88 -9.84 4.41
N ARG A 408 -8.45 -10.93 4.91
CA ARG A 408 -8.64 -11.14 6.33
C ARG A 408 -8.27 -12.54 6.76
N ARG A 409 -7.53 -12.63 7.87
CA ARG A 409 -7.39 -13.85 8.67
C ARG A 409 -8.50 -13.87 9.72
N VAL A 410 -9.26 -14.95 9.79
CA VAL A 410 -10.22 -15.21 10.87
C VAL A 410 -9.76 -16.44 11.61
N GLU A 411 -9.61 -16.34 12.93
CA GLU A 411 -9.06 -17.41 13.76
C GLU A 411 -9.94 -17.65 14.98
N GLN A 412 -10.38 -18.89 15.14
CA GLN A 412 -11.00 -19.39 16.35
C GLN A 412 -9.92 -19.74 17.38
N VAL A 413 -10.00 -19.16 18.57
CA VAL A 413 -9.06 -19.42 19.68
C VAL A 413 -9.62 -20.40 20.72
N ASN A 414 -10.90 -20.79 20.63
CA ASN A 414 -11.45 -21.89 21.43
C ASN A 414 -10.91 -23.24 20.91
N PRO A 415 -10.05 -23.95 21.66
CA PRO A 415 -9.46 -25.21 21.21
C PRO A 415 -10.48 -26.36 21.16
N SER A 416 -11.64 -26.20 21.81
CA SER A 416 -12.72 -27.19 21.85
C SER A 416 -13.86 -26.88 20.88
N PHE A 417 -13.67 -25.88 20.00
CA PHE A 417 -14.71 -25.51 19.05
C PHE A 417 -14.97 -26.66 18.07
N ALA A 418 -16.17 -27.22 18.17
CA ALA A 418 -16.71 -28.18 17.21
C ALA A 418 -17.84 -27.48 16.45
N GLY A 419 -17.62 -27.18 15.17
CA GLY A 419 -18.67 -26.66 14.31
C GLY A 419 -19.84 -27.64 14.20
N THR A 420 -21.00 -27.14 13.78
CA THR A 420 -22.23 -27.93 13.60
C THR A 420 -22.55 -28.24 12.13
N SER A 421 -21.67 -27.86 11.20
CA SER A 421 -21.83 -28.05 9.75
C SER A 421 -20.47 -28.04 9.05
N ALA A 422 -20.33 -28.65 7.87
CA ALA A 422 -19.09 -28.61 7.09
C ALA A 422 -18.55 -27.18 6.83
N ASN A 423 -19.45 -26.18 6.82
CA ASN A 423 -19.14 -24.76 6.66
C ASN A 423 -18.87 -24.00 7.97
N SER A 424 -19.09 -24.64 9.12
CA SER A 424 -18.77 -24.12 10.46
C SER A 424 -17.71 -24.95 11.18
N ASN A 425 -17.39 -26.17 10.74
CA ASN A 425 -16.32 -27.02 11.28
C ASN A 425 -14.92 -26.43 11.07
N SER A 426 -14.78 -25.48 10.16
CA SER A 426 -13.56 -24.71 9.97
C SER A 426 -13.83 -23.21 10.11
N TYR A 427 -14.08 -22.78 11.35
CA TYR A 427 -14.26 -21.37 11.67
C TYR A 427 -13.01 -20.55 11.32
N SER A 428 -11.83 -21.13 11.51
CA SER A 428 -10.56 -20.50 11.14
C SER A 428 -10.33 -20.55 9.63
N HIS A 429 -10.19 -19.40 8.97
CA HIS A 429 -9.99 -19.31 7.52
C HIS A 429 -9.36 -17.97 7.10
N PHE A 430 -8.81 -17.93 5.90
CA PHE A 430 -8.53 -16.69 5.19
C PHE A 430 -9.73 -16.33 4.31
N GLN A 431 -10.02 -15.05 4.15
CA GLN A 431 -11.06 -14.56 3.24
C GLN A 431 -10.60 -13.32 2.50
N THR A 432 -11.17 -13.10 1.32
CA THR A 432 -10.87 -11.97 0.45
C THR A 432 -12.15 -11.32 -0.07
N GLY A 433 -12.10 -10.02 -0.34
CA GLY A 433 -13.28 -9.24 -0.72
C GLY A 433 -12.94 -7.81 -1.14
N ILE A 434 -13.97 -6.97 -1.17
CA ILE A 434 -13.88 -5.54 -1.45
C ILE A 434 -14.70 -4.78 -0.41
N GLN A 435 -14.22 -3.61 -0.01
CA GLN A 435 -14.94 -2.64 0.79
C GLN A 435 -15.29 -1.45 -0.09
N PHE A 436 -16.54 -1.00 -0.03
CA PHE A 436 -16.92 0.33 -0.47
C PHE A 436 -17.30 1.16 0.76
N TRP A 437 -16.38 2.04 1.16
CA TRP A 437 -16.65 3.01 2.20
C TRP A 437 -17.33 4.22 1.57
N ILE A 438 -18.65 4.31 1.73
CA ILE A 438 -19.49 5.39 1.19
C ILE A 438 -19.96 6.24 2.36
N ASN A 439 -19.41 7.44 2.52
CA ASN A 439 -19.74 8.31 3.64
C ASN A 439 -21.09 9.02 3.39
N ALA A 440 -22.10 8.65 4.16
CA ALA A 440 -23.45 9.20 4.11
C ALA A 440 -23.62 10.47 4.96
N MET A 441 -22.60 10.87 5.72
CA MET A 441 -22.62 12.07 6.57
C MET A 441 -21.48 13.05 6.27
N GLY A 442 -20.58 12.68 5.35
CA GLY A 442 -19.42 13.45 4.94
C GLY A 442 -19.69 14.47 3.84
N PRO A 443 -18.65 15.06 3.22
CA PRO A 443 -18.82 16.07 2.19
C PRO A 443 -19.65 15.53 1.02
N GLY A 444 -20.58 16.36 0.53
CA GLY A 444 -21.44 16.02 -0.60
C GLY A 444 -22.53 14.99 -0.30
N SER A 445 -22.73 14.61 0.96
CA SER A 445 -23.83 13.77 1.42
C SER A 445 -25.21 14.45 1.38
N VAL A 446 -25.27 15.76 1.13
CA VAL A 446 -26.51 16.51 0.95
C VAL A 446 -26.49 17.22 -0.39
N ASN A 447 -27.60 17.18 -1.11
CA ASN A 447 -27.83 17.94 -2.34
C ASN A 447 -29.24 18.58 -2.32
N SER A 448 -29.66 19.19 -3.43
CA SER A 448 -30.99 19.81 -3.56
C SER A 448 -32.17 18.84 -3.40
N ASN A 449 -31.94 17.53 -3.58
CA ASN A 449 -32.94 16.48 -3.45
C ASN A 449 -32.97 15.85 -2.04
N GLY A 450 -32.06 16.25 -1.15
CA GLY A 450 -32.02 15.83 0.26
C GLY A 450 -30.72 15.12 0.63
N ASN A 451 -30.81 14.20 1.60
CA ASN A 451 -29.67 13.43 2.10
C ASN A 451 -29.37 12.23 1.19
N LEU A 452 -28.11 11.85 1.11
CA LEU A 452 -27.64 10.65 0.45
C LEU A 452 -28.13 9.41 1.22
N ASN A 453 -29.09 8.68 0.65
CA ASN A 453 -29.77 7.57 1.33
C ASN A 453 -29.33 6.20 0.84
N PHE A 454 -29.00 6.09 -0.45
CA PHE A 454 -28.58 4.83 -1.06
C PHE A 454 -27.43 5.02 -2.02
N ALA A 455 -26.69 3.95 -2.25
CA ALA A 455 -25.78 3.84 -3.37
C ALA A 455 -25.94 2.47 -4.04
N ARG A 456 -25.67 2.39 -5.34
CA ARG A 456 -25.57 1.13 -6.07
C ARG A 456 -24.22 1.06 -6.76
N VAL A 457 -23.56 -0.08 -6.60
CA VAL A 457 -22.22 -0.33 -7.15
C VAL A 457 -22.24 -1.54 -8.06
N THR A 458 -21.73 -1.37 -9.27
CA THR A 458 -21.60 -2.44 -10.28
C THR A 458 -20.16 -2.49 -10.79
N GLY A 459 -19.70 -3.67 -11.19
CA GLY A 459 -18.36 -3.88 -11.74
C GLY A 459 -17.82 -5.28 -11.44
N PRO A 460 -16.52 -5.49 -11.72
CA PRO A 460 -15.86 -6.79 -11.63
C PRO A 460 -16.13 -7.55 -10.33
N GLY A 461 -16.48 -8.84 -10.43
CA GLY A 461 -16.74 -9.70 -9.28
C GLY A 461 -17.99 -9.36 -8.44
N LEU A 462 -18.74 -8.31 -8.78
CA LEU A 462 -20.01 -7.98 -8.12
C LEU A 462 -21.20 -8.60 -8.88
N PRO A 463 -22.36 -8.77 -8.22
CA PRO A 463 -23.61 -9.06 -8.90
C PRO A 463 -23.86 -8.07 -10.05
N THR A 464 -24.24 -8.57 -11.22
CA THR A 464 -24.45 -7.75 -12.43
C THR A 464 -25.56 -6.69 -12.25
N SER A 465 -26.57 -6.98 -11.43
CA SER A 465 -27.60 -6.01 -11.03
C SER A 465 -27.10 -4.95 -10.03
N GLY A 466 -25.95 -5.19 -9.39
CA GLY A 466 -25.27 -4.29 -8.47
C GLY A 466 -25.52 -4.58 -7.00
N LEU A 467 -24.50 -4.29 -6.19
CA LEU A 467 -24.63 -4.21 -4.73
C LEU A 467 -25.28 -2.88 -4.36
N VAL A 468 -26.30 -2.92 -3.51
CA VAL A 468 -26.95 -1.73 -2.97
C VAL A 468 -26.50 -1.51 -1.54
N TYR A 469 -26.15 -0.27 -1.25
CA TYR A 469 -25.76 0.23 0.06
C TYR A 469 -26.83 1.18 0.60
N ILE A 470 -27.01 1.21 1.92
CA ILE A 470 -28.02 1.99 2.61
C ILE A 470 -27.39 2.85 3.71
N ALA A 471 -27.77 4.12 3.79
CA ALA A 471 -27.27 5.08 4.79
C ALA A 471 -27.64 4.70 6.22
N PRO A 472 -26.77 4.99 7.21
CA PRO A 472 -27.09 4.79 8.61
C PRO A 472 -28.23 5.72 9.05
N THR A 473 -29.06 5.24 9.97
CA THR A 473 -30.18 6.02 10.56
C THR A 473 -29.74 6.85 11.77
N GLY A 474 -28.56 6.58 12.33
CA GLY A 474 -28.07 7.24 13.54
C GLY A 474 -28.84 6.86 14.81
N ASP A 475 -29.57 5.74 14.79
CA ASP A 475 -30.29 5.23 15.95
C ASP A 475 -29.33 4.65 17.02
N SER A 476 -29.87 4.09 18.10
CA SER A 476 -29.07 3.51 19.18
C SER A 476 -28.19 2.33 18.76
N ASN A 477 -28.44 1.71 17.61
CA ASN A 477 -27.66 0.59 17.07
C ASN A 477 -26.46 1.06 16.23
N GLU A 478 -26.55 2.26 15.64
CA GLU A 478 -25.53 2.85 14.77
C GLU A 478 -25.22 4.34 15.10
N PRO A 479 -25.07 4.72 16.38
CA PRO A 479 -25.09 6.14 16.79
C PRO A 479 -23.89 6.95 16.30
N THR A 480 -22.82 6.29 15.87
CA THR A 480 -21.57 6.91 15.40
C THR A 480 -21.19 6.48 13.98
N GLN A 481 -22.02 5.65 13.33
CA GLN A 481 -21.74 5.17 11.99
C GLN A 481 -22.00 6.29 10.98
N GLN A 482 -21.01 6.55 10.13
CA GLN A 482 -21.10 7.59 9.09
C GLN A 482 -21.13 6.99 7.67
N TYR A 483 -20.81 5.71 7.54
CA TYR A 483 -20.71 5.00 6.27
C TYR A 483 -21.90 4.07 6.03
N MET A 484 -22.18 3.79 4.77
CA MET A 484 -23.28 2.91 4.38
C MET A 484 -22.98 1.43 4.58
N ASP A 485 -24.05 0.67 4.81
CA ASP A 485 -24.04 -0.79 4.94
C ASP A 485 -24.57 -1.48 3.69
N VAL A 486 -24.07 -2.67 3.37
CA VAL A 486 -24.61 -3.48 2.26
C VAL A 486 -26.04 -3.91 2.59
N SER A 487 -26.98 -3.61 1.70
CA SER A 487 -28.40 -3.90 1.87
C SER A 487 -28.83 -5.15 1.11
N ASN A 488 -28.53 -5.19 -0.19
CA ASN A 488 -28.97 -6.26 -1.09
C ASN A 488 -28.03 -6.37 -2.30
N LYS A 489 -28.18 -7.48 -3.04
CA LYS A 489 -27.40 -7.84 -4.23
C LYS A 489 -28.21 -7.86 -5.53
N PHE A 490 -29.44 -7.37 -5.48
CA PHE A 490 -30.40 -7.42 -6.59
C PHE A 490 -30.54 -6.07 -7.31
N GLY A 491 -29.73 -5.07 -6.93
CA GLY A 491 -29.78 -3.73 -7.51
C GLY A 491 -31.01 -2.91 -7.12
N THR A 492 -31.80 -3.37 -6.14
CA THR A 492 -33.08 -2.75 -5.74
C THR A 492 -32.86 -1.51 -4.87
N VAL A 493 -33.34 -0.36 -5.36
CA VAL A 493 -33.37 0.94 -4.67
C VAL A 493 -34.80 1.50 -4.77
N PRO A 494 -35.42 2.01 -3.70
CA PRO A 494 -34.94 2.07 -2.31
C PRO A 494 -34.82 0.70 -1.67
N ALA A 495 -33.85 0.56 -0.77
CA ALA A 495 -33.65 -0.68 -0.03
C ALA A 495 -34.20 -0.55 1.41
N THR A 496 -34.64 -1.66 1.99
CA THR A 496 -35.29 -1.68 3.32
C THR A 496 -34.58 -2.57 4.33
N THR A 497 -33.60 -3.36 3.90
CA THR A 497 -32.86 -4.30 4.74
C THR A 497 -31.45 -3.81 5.02
N ARG A 498 -30.92 -4.11 6.21
CA ARG A 498 -29.48 -4.02 6.51
C ARG A 498 -28.79 -5.32 6.09
N CYS A 499 -27.52 -5.51 6.46
CA CYS A 499 -26.67 -6.65 6.04
C CYS A 499 -27.12 -8.03 6.53
N SER A 500 -28.30 -8.12 7.12
CA SER A 500 -28.80 -9.26 7.85
C SER A 500 -29.43 -10.32 6.95
N ASN A 501 -29.20 -11.57 7.35
CA ASN A 501 -29.93 -12.73 6.88
C ASN A 501 -31.10 -13.03 7.85
N GLY A 502 -32.32 -13.22 7.35
CA GLY A 502 -33.41 -13.82 8.14
C GLY A 502 -34.05 -12.93 9.21
N GLY A 503 -34.04 -11.60 9.05
CA GLY A 503 -34.86 -10.67 9.84
C GLY A 503 -34.22 -10.06 11.10
N THR A 504 -33.00 -10.47 11.48
CA THR A 504 -32.27 -9.83 12.59
C THR A 504 -31.24 -8.84 12.07
N ALA A 505 -31.50 -7.53 12.18
CA ALA A 505 -30.61 -6.49 11.67
C ALA A 505 -29.18 -6.57 12.24
N THR A 506 -28.20 -6.51 11.35
CA THR A 506 -26.76 -6.40 11.62
C THR A 506 -26.24 -5.11 10.98
N TYR A 507 -25.32 -4.43 11.67
CA TYR A 507 -24.82 -3.10 11.31
C TYR A 507 -23.29 -3.15 11.12
N ASN A 508 -22.69 -2.07 10.62
CA ASN A 508 -21.23 -1.94 10.43
C ASN A 508 -20.62 -2.95 9.45
N CYS A 509 -21.21 -3.08 8.29
CA CYS A 509 -20.93 -4.12 7.30
C CYS A 509 -20.80 -3.52 5.88
N PRO A 510 -19.80 -2.66 5.65
CA PRO A 510 -19.52 -2.07 4.33
C PRO A 510 -18.77 -3.02 3.38
N ASN A 511 -18.60 -4.28 3.76
CA ASN A 511 -17.73 -5.25 3.11
C ASN A 511 -18.55 -6.26 2.30
N PHE A 512 -18.07 -6.58 1.10
CA PHE A 512 -18.56 -7.71 0.32
C PHE A 512 -17.43 -8.72 0.11
N TRP A 513 -17.69 -9.98 0.46
CA TRP A 513 -16.69 -11.06 0.46
C TRP A 513 -16.86 -11.98 -0.74
N PHE A 514 -15.77 -12.24 -1.45
CA PHE A 514 -15.76 -13.08 -2.65
C PHE A 514 -15.54 -14.55 -2.32
N ALA A 515 -14.57 -14.85 -1.46
CA ALA A 515 -14.13 -16.21 -1.22
C ALA A 515 -13.45 -16.36 0.14
N ARG A 516 -13.36 -17.62 0.61
CA ARG A 516 -12.63 -18.00 1.81
C ARG A 516 -11.99 -19.38 1.67
N THR A 517 -10.98 -19.66 2.47
CA THR A 517 -10.32 -20.97 2.53
C THR A 517 -11.03 -21.94 3.47
N VAL A 518 -10.70 -23.23 3.37
CA VAL A 518 -11.18 -24.28 4.29
C VAL A 518 -10.47 -24.20 5.65
N GLY A 519 -9.29 -23.58 5.75
CA GLY A 519 -8.53 -23.50 7.00
C GLY A 519 -7.45 -22.43 6.97
N LEU A 520 -6.65 -22.36 8.04
CA LEU A 520 -5.47 -21.47 8.14
C LEU A 520 -4.13 -22.18 7.92
N THR A 521 -4.09 -23.52 7.96
CA THR A 521 -2.85 -24.30 7.90
C THR A 521 -2.92 -25.44 6.89
N GLY A 522 -1.76 -25.93 6.47
CA GLY A 522 -1.64 -27.07 5.54
C GLY A 522 -2.40 -26.86 4.23
N SER A 523 -2.91 -27.96 3.65
CA SER A 523 -3.71 -27.92 2.41
C SER A 523 -5.03 -27.16 2.57
N ALA A 524 -5.57 -27.05 3.79
CA ALA A 524 -6.79 -26.29 4.05
C ALA A 524 -6.59 -24.78 3.85
N ALA A 525 -5.38 -24.26 4.08
CA ALA A 525 -5.02 -22.86 3.86
C ALA A 525 -4.98 -22.45 2.37
N THR A 526 -4.81 -23.42 1.48
CA THR A 526 -4.70 -23.20 0.02
C THR A 526 -5.90 -23.74 -0.75
N THR A 527 -6.90 -24.29 -0.06
CA THR A 527 -8.14 -24.81 -0.65
C THR A 527 -9.29 -23.86 -0.36
N LEU A 528 -10.05 -23.46 -1.39
CA LEU A 528 -11.26 -22.66 -1.21
C LEU A 528 -12.39 -23.48 -0.58
N ALA A 529 -13.09 -22.89 0.37
CA ALA A 529 -14.33 -23.46 0.89
C ALA A 529 -15.45 -23.34 -0.15
N ALA A 530 -16.44 -24.23 -0.07
CA ALA A 530 -17.64 -24.12 -0.88
C ALA A 530 -18.33 -22.75 -0.65
N PRO A 531 -18.86 -22.11 -1.71
CA PRO A 531 -19.64 -20.88 -1.56
C PRO A 531 -20.78 -21.06 -0.56
N ARG A 532 -21.16 -19.99 0.14
CA ARG A 532 -22.32 -20.06 1.04
C ARG A 532 -23.59 -20.28 0.22
N SER A 533 -24.48 -21.13 0.71
CA SER A 533 -25.76 -21.45 0.07
C SER A 533 -26.92 -20.58 0.59
N ASP A 534 -26.64 -19.53 1.36
CA ASP A 534 -27.63 -18.73 2.07
C ASP A 534 -28.08 -17.50 1.27
N PHE A 535 -28.92 -17.68 0.23
CA PHE A 535 -29.46 -16.64 -0.69
C PHE A 535 -29.73 -15.25 -0.12
N SER A 536 -30.10 -15.17 1.16
CA SER A 536 -30.44 -13.98 1.93
C SER A 536 -29.26 -13.25 2.59
N ASN A 537 -28.01 -13.67 2.41
CA ASN A 537 -26.83 -12.98 2.96
C ASN A 537 -26.26 -11.98 1.95
N PRO A 538 -26.44 -10.66 2.17
CA PRO A 538 -26.08 -9.65 1.19
C PRO A 538 -24.58 -9.34 1.16
N VAL A 539 -23.79 -9.77 2.17
CA VAL A 539 -22.35 -9.44 2.28
C VAL A 539 -21.42 -10.53 1.74
N TRP A 540 -21.96 -11.62 1.20
CA TRP A 540 -21.18 -12.71 0.59
C TRP A 540 -21.63 -12.97 -0.84
N ALA A 541 -20.65 -13.20 -1.71
CA ALA A 541 -20.88 -13.82 -3.01
C ALA A 541 -21.33 -15.27 -2.82
N GLN A 542 -22.30 -15.67 -3.65
CA GLN A 542 -22.92 -17.00 -3.58
C GLN A 542 -22.98 -17.66 -4.94
N ALA A 543 -23.10 -18.99 -4.93
CA ALA A 543 -23.11 -19.79 -6.16
C ALA A 543 -24.25 -19.42 -7.12
N SER A 544 -25.36 -18.90 -6.59
CA SER A 544 -26.52 -18.46 -7.37
C SER A 544 -26.41 -17.05 -7.93
N ASP A 545 -25.40 -16.28 -7.52
CA ASP A 545 -25.29 -14.88 -7.93
C ASP A 545 -24.78 -14.82 -9.36
N THR A 546 -25.47 -14.06 -10.21
CA THR A 546 -24.95 -13.71 -11.53
C THR A 546 -23.89 -12.62 -11.36
N LEU A 547 -22.66 -13.03 -11.07
CA LEU A 547 -21.52 -12.13 -10.89
C LEU A 547 -20.96 -11.67 -12.24
N ASP A 548 -20.47 -10.43 -12.28
CA ASP A 548 -19.63 -9.93 -13.37
C ASP A 548 -18.33 -10.75 -13.42
N SER A 549 -18.10 -11.43 -14.54
CA SER A 549 -16.95 -12.32 -14.73
C SER A 549 -15.64 -11.60 -15.05
N THR A 550 -15.65 -10.26 -15.16
CA THR A 550 -14.42 -9.50 -15.38
C THR A 550 -13.47 -9.68 -14.19
N PRO A 551 -12.15 -9.82 -14.43
CA PRO A 551 -11.19 -10.00 -13.35
C PRO A 551 -11.18 -8.82 -12.36
N VAL A 552 -11.18 -9.14 -11.06
CA VAL A 552 -10.95 -8.15 -9.99
C VAL A 552 -9.44 -7.89 -9.89
N SER A 553 -8.96 -6.96 -10.71
CA SER A 553 -7.55 -6.59 -10.79
C SER A 553 -7.34 -5.09 -10.73
N LYS A 554 -6.10 -4.66 -10.49
CA LYS A 554 -5.68 -3.27 -10.59
C LYS A 554 -6.12 -2.68 -11.94
N GLY A 555 -6.59 -1.44 -11.93
CA GLY A 555 -7.11 -0.74 -13.11
C GLY A 555 -8.57 -1.07 -13.46
N ALA A 556 -9.17 -2.10 -12.86
CA ALA A 556 -10.58 -2.38 -13.09
C ALA A 556 -11.48 -1.31 -12.45
N ARG A 557 -12.63 -1.04 -13.09
CA ARG A 557 -13.49 0.11 -12.75
C ARG A 557 -14.84 -0.35 -12.19
N TYR A 558 -15.28 0.32 -11.13
CA TYR A 558 -16.61 0.18 -10.56
C TYR A 558 -17.43 1.42 -10.82
N LYS A 559 -18.65 1.24 -11.34
CA LYS A 559 -19.63 2.32 -11.47
C LYS A 559 -20.33 2.48 -10.12
N VAL A 560 -20.28 3.70 -9.58
CA VAL A 560 -20.96 4.11 -8.35
C VAL A 560 -22.10 5.06 -8.72
N GLU A 561 -23.31 4.67 -8.33
CA GLU A 561 -24.55 5.42 -8.50
C GLU A 561 -25.03 5.86 -7.11
N LEU A 562 -25.29 7.15 -6.92
CA LEU A 562 -25.72 7.72 -5.64
C LEU A 562 -27.15 8.26 -5.74
N PHE A 563 -27.98 7.98 -4.73
CA PHE A 563 -29.41 8.31 -4.70
C PHE A 563 -29.72 9.14 -3.46
N TYR A 564 -30.29 10.33 -3.67
CA TYR A 564 -30.58 11.29 -2.62
C TYR A 564 -32.09 11.38 -2.36
N GLY A 565 -32.47 11.65 -1.11
CA GLY A 565 -33.87 11.76 -0.71
C GLY A 565 -34.67 10.51 -1.07
N SER A 566 -35.81 10.70 -1.74
CA SER A 566 -36.69 9.62 -2.21
C SER A 566 -36.46 9.24 -3.68
N GLN A 567 -35.35 9.66 -4.29
CA GLN A 567 -35.08 9.42 -5.71
C GLN A 567 -34.82 7.92 -5.97
N THR A 568 -35.37 7.41 -7.07
CA THR A 568 -35.13 6.03 -7.55
C THR A 568 -34.22 6.00 -8.79
N THR A 569 -33.88 7.17 -9.33
CA THR A 569 -32.84 7.37 -10.34
C THR A 569 -31.63 8.00 -9.70
N PRO A 570 -30.39 7.66 -10.11
CA PRO A 570 -29.21 8.20 -9.47
C PRO A 570 -29.00 9.68 -9.77
N ASP A 571 -28.81 10.48 -8.72
CA ASP A 571 -28.45 11.90 -8.82
C ASP A 571 -27.01 12.10 -9.32
N ARG A 572 -26.12 11.16 -8.97
CA ARG A 572 -24.71 11.20 -9.35
C ARG A 572 -24.25 9.83 -9.81
N ILE A 573 -23.44 9.83 -10.87
CA ILE A 573 -22.76 8.65 -11.38
C ILE A 573 -21.29 8.99 -11.56
N TYR A 574 -20.41 8.18 -11.01
CA TYR A 574 -18.97 8.25 -11.28
C TYR A 574 -18.33 6.88 -11.14
N TYR A 575 -17.04 6.81 -11.47
CA TYR A 575 -16.30 5.56 -11.48
C TYR A 575 -15.18 5.59 -10.44
N LYS A 576 -14.97 4.45 -9.77
CA LYS A 576 -13.80 4.16 -8.93
C LYS A 576 -12.92 3.16 -9.67
N THR A 577 -11.61 3.35 -9.60
CA THR A 577 -10.64 2.46 -10.25
C THR A 577 -9.76 1.83 -9.18
N LEU A 578 -9.63 0.52 -9.22
CA LEU A 578 -8.79 -0.21 -8.29
C LEU A 578 -7.32 0.16 -8.45
N LEU A 579 -6.66 0.42 -7.32
CA LEU A 579 -5.23 0.74 -7.26
C LEU A 579 -4.36 -0.49 -6.97
N THR A 580 -4.96 -1.59 -6.54
CA THR A 580 -4.28 -2.82 -6.13
C THR A 580 -4.94 -4.05 -6.75
N ASP A 581 -4.20 -5.16 -6.77
CA ASP A 581 -4.73 -6.47 -7.16
C ASP A 581 -5.37 -7.19 -5.98
N LEU A 582 -6.31 -8.09 -6.28
CA LEU A 582 -6.95 -8.92 -5.27
C LEU A 582 -5.98 -9.99 -4.78
N VAL A 583 -5.60 -9.93 -3.50
CA VAL A 583 -4.95 -11.07 -2.85
C VAL A 583 -5.95 -12.20 -2.72
N GLN A 584 -5.72 -13.29 -3.45
CA GLN A 584 -6.56 -14.49 -3.36
C GLN A 584 -6.50 -15.07 -1.95
N ALA A 585 -7.64 -15.55 -1.42
CA ALA A 585 -7.71 -16.10 -0.07
C ALA A 585 -6.70 -17.25 0.15
N THR A 586 -6.46 -18.06 -0.88
CA THR A 586 -5.49 -19.17 -0.88
C THR A 586 -4.02 -18.72 -0.81
N GLN A 587 -3.73 -17.45 -1.08
CA GLN A 587 -2.39 -16.87 -0.99
C GLN A 587 -2.15 -16.17 0.35
N ALA A 588 -3.19 -15.93 1.14
CA ALA A 588 -3.10 -15.20 2.40
C ALA A 588 -2.26 -15.93 3.47
N VAL A 589 -2.08 -17.25 3.33
CA VAL A 589 -1.17 -18.05 4.18
C VAL A 589 0.30 -17.62 4.04
N ASN A 590 0.67 -17.10 2.87
CA ASN A 590 2.03 -16.64 2.58
C ASN A 590 2.27 -15.20 3.07
N LEU A 591 1.23 -14.52 3.56
CA LEU A 591 1.38 -13.19 4.13
C LEU A 591 1.89 -13.28 5.58
N PRO A 592 2.75 -12.35 6.01
CA PRO A 592 3.18 -12.27 7.40
C PRO A 592 2.05 -11.72 8.28
N TRP A 593 1.78 -12.36 9.42
CA TRP A 593 0.74 -11.95 10.39
C TRP A 593 1.33 -11.73 11.78
N ASN A 594 0.78 -10.77 12.53
CA ASN A 594 1.02 -10.59 13.96
C ASN A 594 0.20 -11.60 14.75
N THR A 595 0.76 -12.12 15.84
CA THR A 595 0.11 -13.11 16.73
C THR A 595 -0.48 -12.39 17.94
N PRO A 596 -1.68 -12.77 18.45
CA PRO A 596 -2.25 -12.14 19.63
C PRO A 596 -1.34 -12.35 20.85
N GLY A 597 -1.19 -11.31 21.65
CA GLY A 597 -0.40 -11.33 22.88
C GLY A 597 -1.19 -11.91 24.06
N SER A 598 -0.59 -11.86 25.25
CA SER A 598 -1.15 -12.50 26.44
C SER A 598 -2.40 -11.79 26.96
N GLN A 599 -2.48 -10.46 26.84
CA GLN A 599 -3.66 -9.69 27.23
C GLN A 599 -4.85 -9.95 26.30
N THR A 600 -4.60 -10.02 24.99
CA THR A 600 -5.62 -10.36 24.01
C THR A 600 -6.17 -11.76 24.23
N LEU A 601 -5.29 -12.75 24.43
CA LEU A 601 -5.71 -14.13 24.71
C LEU A 601 -6.45 -14.25 26.06
N ALA A 602 -6.02 -13.50 27.08
CA ALA A 602 -6.73 -13.39 28.35
C ALA A 602 -8.13 -12.77 28.19
N GLY A 603 -8.28 -11.77 27.32
CA GLY A 603 -9.56 -11.15 26.98
C GLY A 603 -10.50 -12.08 26.19
N LEU A 604 -9.96 -13.09 25.51
CA LEU A 604 -10.71 -14.09 24.76
C LEU A 604 -10.90 -15.42 25.52
N ASN A 605 -10.57 -15.48 26.81
CA ASN A 605 -10.72 -16.69 27.62
C ASN A 605 -11.92 -16.56 28.58
N PRO A 606 -13.00 -17.36 28.44
CA PRO A 606 -14.16 -17.30 29.33
C PRO A 606 -13.85 -17.70 30.79
N SER A 607 -12.77 -18.44 31.00
CA SER A 607 -12.35 -18.87 32.35
C SER A 607 -11.55 -17.80 33.10
N ASN A 608 -11.24 -16.66 32.47
CA ASN A 608 -10.51 -15.59 33.11
C ASN A 608 -11.45 -14.66 33.88
N SER A 609 -11.51 -14.83 35.21
CA SER A 609 -12.37 -14.04 36.10
C SER A 609 -12.08 -12.52 36.09
N GLY A 610 -10.93 -12.08 35.59
CA GLY A 610 -10.59 -10.67 35.46
C GLY A 610 -11.18 -9.99 34.21
N THR A 611 -11.56 -10.76 33.18
CA THR A 611 -11.96 -10.23 31.87
C THR A 611 -13.24 -10.87 31.31
N ASN A 612 -13.80 -11.90 31.97
CA ASN A 612 -14.98 -12.61 31.49
C ASN A 612 -16.32 -11.92 31.82
N GLY A 613 -16.32 -10.92 32.70
CA GLY A 613 -17.48 -10.05 32.94
C GLY A 613 -17.78 -9.08 31.79
N VAL A 614 -18.79 -8.24 32.00
CA VAL A 614 -19.07 -7.09 31.13
C VAL A 614 -17.99 -6.03 31.34
N LEU A 615 -17.42 -5.50 30.26
CA LEU A 615 -16.31 -4.53 30.34
C LEU A 615 -16.64 -3.22 29.62
N SER A 616 -16.20 -2.09 30.18
CA SER A 616 -16.24 -0.78 29.52
C SER A 616 -14.99 -0.49 28.67
N SER A 617 -13.95 -1.31 28.82
CA SER A 617 -12.74 -1.27 28.00
C SER A 617 -12.09 -2.64 27.92
N LEU A 618 -11.25 -2.85 26.91
CA LEU A 618 -10.45 -4.07 26.79
C LEU A 618 -9.02 -3.71 26.39
N ALA A 619 -8.05 -4.13 27.21
CA ALA A 619 -6.64 -4.08 26.84
C ALA A 619 -6.32 -5.22 25.87
N VAL A 620 -5.69 -4.89 24.76
CA VAL A 620 -5.27 -5.85 23.73
C VAL A 620 -3.81 -5.61 23.36
N ASP A 621 -3.09 -6.69 23.13
CA ASP A 621 -1.67 -6.74 22.76
C ASP A 621 -1.39 -7.77 21.66
N TRP A 622 -0.22 -7.68 21.03
CA TRP A 622 0.24 -8.60 20.00
C TRP A 622 1.77 -8.72 19.98
N ALA A 623 2.25 -9.87 19.51
CA ALA A 623 3.64 -10.03 19.11
C ALA A 623 3.82 -9.46 17.70
N GLN A 624 4.60 -8.37 17.58
CA GLN A 624 4.93 -7.80 16.28
C GLN A 624 5.83 -8.77 15.50
N ASN A 625 5.32 -9.26 14.38
CA ASN A 625 6.12 -9.96 13.39
C ASN A 625 6.93 -8.90 12.61
N PRO A 626 8.27 -8.94 12.60
CA PRO A 626 9.09 -7.94 11.91
C PRO A 626 8.82 -7.85 10.40
N SER A 627 8.33 -8.93 9.80
CA SER A 627 7.97 -8.97 8.39
C SER A 627 6.51 -8.56 8.14
N ALA A 628 5.68 -8.43 9.18
CA ALA A 628 4.29 -7.98 9.03
C ALA A 628 4.17 -6.46 9.21
N GLN A 629 3.12 -5.88 8.64
CA GLN A 629 2.82 -4.48 8.87
C GLN A 629 2.40 -4.26 10.33
N GLN A 630 2.62 -3.05 10.84
CA GLN A 630 2.16 -2.68 12.17
C GLN A 630 0.63 -2.63 12.22
N ILE A 631 0.05 -2.87 13.38
CA ILE A 631 -1.37 -2.65 13.62
C ILE A 631 -1.64 -1.14 13.63
N SER A 632 -2.61 -0.69 12.84
CA SER A 632 -3.04 0.71 12.78
C SER A 632 -4.20 1.01 13.72
N SER A 633 -5.03 0.01 14.00
CA SER A 633 -6.16 0.14 14.91
C SER A 633 -6.65 -1.22 15.40
N ALA A 634 -7.34 -1.22 16.54
CA ALA A 634 -7.99 -2.39 17.09
C ALA A 634 -9.46 -2.11 17.45
N ALA A 635 -10.31 -3.12 17.33
CA ALA A 635 -11.73 -3.05 17.73
C ALA A 635 -12.14 -4.35 18.42
N VAL A 636 -13.23 -4.30 19.19
CA VAL A 636 -13.79 -5.46 19.92
C VAL A 636 -15.28 -5.55 19.66
N THR A 637 -15.86 -6.75 19.73
CA THR A 637 -17.32 -6.93 19.67
C THR A 637 -18.01 -6.31 20.89
N VAL A 638 -19.05 -5.52 20.66
CA VAL A 638 -19.83 -4.81 21.69
C VAL A 638 -21.22 -5.41 21.93
N ASP A 639 -21.57 -6.47 21.22
CA ASP A 639 -22.79 -7.24 21.43
C ASP A 639 -22.57 -8.73 21.11
N LEU A 640 -23.58 -9.55 21.42
CA LEU A 640 -23.57 -10.98 21.10
C LEU A 640 -23.87 -11.28 19.62
N LYS A 641 -24.18 -10.26 18.82
CA LYS A 641 -24.45 -10.39 17.37
C LYS A 641 -23.17 -10.25 16.54
N GLY A 642 -22.05 -9.88 17.16
CA GLY A 642 -20.76 -9.71 16.51
C GLY A 642 -20.52 -8.30 15.97
N THR A 643 -21.30 -7.30 16.41
CA THR A 643 -21.08 -5.90 16.06
C THR A 643 -19.78 -5.41 16.68
N TYR A 644 -18.89 -4.80 15.90
CA TYR A 644 -17.64 -4.22 16.40
C TYR A 644 -17.85 -2.80 16.94
N SER A 645 -17.07 -2.44 17.94
CA SER A 645 -16.86 -1.06 18.37
C SER A 645 -16.30 -0.19 17.25
N ALA A 646 -16.34 1.12 17.43
CA ALA A 646 -15.45 2.00 16.68
C ALA A 646 -13.99 1.55 16.87
N SER A 647 -13.19 1.64 15.81
CA SER A 647 -11.78 1.25 15.87
C SER A 647 -10.99 2.26 16.70
N THR A 648 -10.25 1.76 17.69
CA THR A 648 -9.29 2.56 18.46
C THR A 648 -7.98 2.62 17.70
N ASN A 649 -7.50 3.84 17.41
CA ASN A 649 -6.24 4.03 16.73
C ASN A 649 -5.07 3.54 17.59
N VAL A 650 -4.16 2.81 16.96
CA VAL A 650 -2.93 2.30 17.59
C VAL A 650 -1.79 3.24 17.21
N ALA A 651 -1.09 3.73 18.24
CA ALA A 651 0.13 4.51 18.04
C ALA A 651 1.17 3.64 17.31
N ARG A 652 1.91 4.25 16.38
CA ARG A 652 2.92 3.52 15.61
C ARG A 652 4.05 3.02 16.51
N GLY A 653 4.58 1.85 16.22
CA GLY A 653 5.54 1.12 17.06
C GLY A 653 4.96 0.47 18.32
N ALA A 654 3.72 0.78 18.72
CA ALA A 654 3.07 0.13 19.85
C ALA A 654 2.77 -1.34 19.53
N THR A 655 2.79 -2.17 20.57
CA THR A 655 2.40 -3.59 20.52
C THR A 655 1.18 -3.88 21.39
N SER A 656 0.52 -2.82 21.88
CA SER A 656 -0.69 -2.89 22.70
C SER A 656 -1.52 -1.61 22.60
N VAL A 657 -2.82 -1.71 22.87
CA VAL A 657 -3.73 -0.57 23.01
C VAL A 657 -4.88 -0.92 23.97
N VAL A 658 -5.44 0.09 24.62
CA VAL A 658 -6.69 -0.06 25.38
C VAL A 658 -7.84 0.42 24.52
N ILE A 659 -8.75 -0.48 24.17
CA ILE A 659 -9.99 -0.16 23.45
C ILE A 659 -10.98 0.38 24.49
N GLY A 660 -11.19 1.70 24.50
CA GLY A 660 -12.22 2.33 25.32
C GLY A 660 -13.56 2.36 24.60
N LEU A 661 -14.66 2.06 25.29
CA LEU A 661 -16.00 2.05 24.72
C LEU A 661 -16.80 3.30 25.18
N PRO A 662 -17.14 4.23 24.27
CA PRO A 662 -17.95 5.39 24.61
C PRO A 662 -19.45 5.05 24.70
N ASN A 663 -20.24 5.99 25.25
CA ASN A 663 -21.70 6.05 25.12
C ASN A 663 -22.44 4.74 25.48
N SER A 664 -22.15 4.18 26.65
CA SER A 664 -22.80 2.97 27.19
C SER A 664 -22.57 1.69 26.39
N GLN A 665 -21.73 1.69 25.35
CA GLN A 665 -21.26 0.45 24.72
C GLN A 665 -20.44 -0.36 25.72
N GLN A 666 -20.59 -1.69 25.68
CA GLN A 666 -19.89 -2.59 26.58
C GLN A 666 -19.39 -3.80 25.80
N VAL A 667 -18.24 -4.34 26.19
CA VAL A 667 -17.87 -5.70 25.79
C VAL A 667 -18.80 -6.64 26.56
N PRO A 668 -19.57 -7.51 25.88
CA PRO A 668 -20.45 -8.46 26.56
C PRO A 668 -19.65 -9.40 27.46
N ALA A 669 -20.28 -9.90 28.52
CA ALA A 669 -19.71 -10.98 29.31
C ALA A 669 -19.40 -12.19 28.42
N LEU A 670 -18.25 -12.82 28.64
CA LEU A 670 -17.78 -13.98 27.89
C LEU A 670 -17.93 -15.22 28.76
N THR A 671 -18.94 -16.03 28.46
CA THR A 671 -19.14 -17.34 29.09
C THR A 671 -18.59 -18.45 28.19
N SER A 672 -18.59 -19.70 28.68
CA SER A 672 -18.16 -20.86 27.89
C SER A 672 -18.99 -21.12 26.63
N SER A 673 -20.17 -20.49 26.51
CA SER A 673 -21.07 -20.56 25.35
C SER A 673 -21.26 -19.20 24.66
N GLY A 674 -20.47 -18.20 25.03
CA GLY A 674 -20.56 -16.83 24.49
C GLY A 674 -19.52 -16.58 23.41
N THR A 675 -19.76 -15.56 22.59
CA THR A 675 -18.84 -15.14 21.53
C THR A 675 -18.20 -13.79 21.88
N ARG A 676 -16.89 -13.67 21.67
CA ARG A 676 -16.17 -12.39 21.70
C ARG A 676 -15.10 -12.38 20.61
N SER A 677 -15.00 -11.27 19.88
CA SER A 677 -13.97 -11.13 18.84
C SER A 677 -13.17 -9.85 19.01
N VAL A 678 -11.87 -9.93 18.71
CA VAL A 678 -10.94 -8.81 18.60
C VAL A 678 -10.49 -8.71 17.15
N LEU A 679 -10.62 -7.51 16.58
CA LEU A 679 -10.20 -7.16 15.24
C LEU A 679 -8.93 -6.31 15.31
N PHE A 680 -7.89 -6.73 14.61
CA PHE A 680 -6.70 -5.93 14.33
C PHE A 680 -6.68 -5.53 12.86
N ASN A 681 -6.61 -4.22 12.61
CA ASN A 681 -6.41 -3.68 11.27
C ASN A 681 -4.94 -3.34 11.07
N TYR A 682 -4.38 -3.79 9.96
CA TYR A 682 -2.99 -3.55 9.61
C TYR A 682 -2.85 -2.22 8.87
N ARG A 683 -1.72 -1.57 9.08
CA ARG A 683 -1.36 -0.35 8.38
C ARG A 683 -0.90 -0.66 6.95
N MET A 684 -1.85 -0.60 6.02
CA MET A 684 -1.59 -0.75 4.59
C MET A 684 -1.30 0.63 3.95
N LEU A 685 -0.35 0.69 3.02
CA LEU A 685 0.10 1.93 2.38
C LEU A 685 -0.34 2.04 0.91
N ASP A 686 -1.06 1.08 0.37
CA ASP A 686 -1.41 0.95 -1.05
C ASP A 686 -2.92 1.09 -1.31
N ASN A 687 -3.70 1.54 -0.33
CA ASN A 687 -5.17 1.57 -0.36
C ASN A 687 -5.85 0.18 -0.32
N SER A 688 -5.13 -0.90 0.00
CA SER A 688 -5.75 -2.17 0.39
C SER A 688 -6.12 -2.20 1.87
N LEU A 689 -6.84 -3.24 2.29
CA LEU A 689 -7.11 -3.56 3.69
C LEU A 689 -6.57 -4.94 4.02
N LYS A 690 -5.88 -5.03 5.16
CA LYS A 690 -5.49 -6.31 5.75
C LYS A 690 -5.92 -6.31 7.21
N SER A 691 -6.56 -7.39 7.63
CA SER A 691 -7.07 -7.51 8.99
C SER A 691 -6.93 -8.92 9.55
N ALA A 692 -6.79 -9.03 10.86
CA ALA A 692 -6.87 -10.30 11.58
C ALA A 692 -7.99 -10.22 12.61
N VAL A 693 -8.83 -11.23 12.67
CA VAL A 693 -9.89 -11.39 13.65
C VAL A 693 -9.59 -12.63 14.49
N TYR A 694 -9.53 -12.44 15.79
CA TYR A 694 -9.40 -13.51 16.76
C TYR A 694 -10.70 -13.61 17.55
N THR A 695 -11.32 -14.78 17.51
CA THR A 695 -12.64 -14.99 18.10
C THR A 695 -12.60 -16.17 19.05
N TYR A 696 -13.22 -16.03 20.21
CA TYR A 696 -13.70 -17.16 21.01
C TYR A 696 -15.17 -17.36 20.69
N ASN A 697 -15.58 -18.59 20.35
CA ASN A 697 -16.98 -18.99 20.12
C ASN A 697 -17.30 -20.30 20.82
#